data_AF-A0AAD5VCF2-F1
#
_entry.id   AF-A0AAD5VCF2-F1
#
_cell.length_a   1.000
_cell.length_b   1.000
_cell.length_c   1.000
_cell.angle_alpha   90.00
_cell.angle_beta   90.00
_cell.angle_gamma   90.00
#
_symmetry.space_group_name_H-M   'P 1'
#
loop_
_entity.id
_entity.type
_entity.pdbx_description
1 polymer ?
#
loop_
_entity_poly.entity_id
_entity_poly.type
_entity_poly.pdbx_seq_one_letter_code
_entity_poly.pdbx_strand_id
1 'polypeptide(L)'
;MPGPGKKKQKQKPKPSTSKVSNSAARNAPATFAHEIDNLEGWNVIVAMLCKEFNLPDMNSRSGLKKVHANFPEIYKRLNSAYISNSDNEKITCGIVGIWAKMCVDSILRDKLLKEGIVARILPLLNSRTTRYVGLEALSTVTHHGGVDARKLIAKEATPALIRLMQELPDDIKANDLAIATISHAVGAVINEQHVTKSALRSLDIPSILRLLLANMRKPDAPFHLLTHGHDFLTSATLHCHQEIKAIPPIVSLIVSALRSNDLSTRCGAMASLVRLNNPDSEEDHRHFDPQAFIGVVSRGIPLRLSELCMDYGPTKCEMTLTLSCTRDFQAAMMRCAQDHDLYALGRVIGELITRTEFSVTEGGFQVKNEKTGALELADCGLPFKMWHDSLPHCAKALRRNGSRSDLDMADIIDLKYLVIRSRIPEAIELAKKAIERNPHVAYFYYIIGLGADRNQALRSVKKGLKAKYTTPFVRLYSLWRAVEHAGDLGLTMLASASTGDAEYVQGVAFLMSALDDAKAFVSEAPPDARHLHTVLNWYIILSVAISGPDLSLDFRKQRAYIHIFQGALKKLEDARQFADLLKHPFRKTTMRLTREMIMRLYVSASKEFAPHIARLDDLFSRGDDGSEDRAASKAEDTLAAWLDNLHLEEEDDDEDHSHVNHKREKISPGSVELYRCSWCRNPSAVLRKCGGCSKTRYSWFACAVVVLAHEPRIVIGTVIRAAKSLIGRSIKRIARHKAMRLPLEQVYSSWSLTIVAWFASLFLLDCSGFKQL
;
A
#
# COMPACT_ATOMS: atom_id res chain seq x y z
N MET A 1 35.80 39.30 -42.61
CA MET A 1 35.97 38.75 -41.24
C MET A 1 35.87 37.23 -41.28
N PRO A 2 36.63 36.50 -40.44
CA PRO A 2 37.24 35.22 -40.78
C PRO A 2 36.41 33.98 -40.38
N GLY A 3 36.63 32.88 -41.11
CA GLY A 3 35.83 31.65 -41.10
C GLY A 3 36.16 30.60 -40.01
N PRO A 4 35.47 29.45 -40.03
CA PRO A 4 35.48 28.49 -38.93
C PRO A 4 36.76 27.65 -38.91
N GLY A 5 37.49 27.73 -37.80
CA GLY A 5 38.74 27.01 -37.56
C GLY A 5 38.56 25.49 -37.51
N LYS A 6 39.40 24.80 -38.29
CA LYS A 6 39.57 23.33 -38.25
C LYS A 6 40.17 22.91 -36.90
N LYS A 7 39.37 22.28 -36.04
CA LYS A 7 39.87 21.57 -34.85
C LYS A 7 40.64 20.33 -35.30
N LYS A 8 41.94 20.30 -34.99
CA LYS A 8 42.82 19.13 -35.16
C LYS A 8 42.26 17.94 -34.38
N GLN A 9 41.92 16.86 -35.08
CA GLN A 9 41.67 15.55 -34.48
C GLN A 9 42.97 15.04 -33.87
N LYS A 10 43.04 15.03 -32.54
CA LYS A 10 44.08 14.33 -31.79
C LYS A 10 43.82 12.82 -31.98
N GLN A 11 44.71 12.14 -32.71
CA GLN A 11 44.64 10.70 -32.89
C GLN A 11 44.69 10.03 -31.51
N LYS A 12 43.58 9.38 -31.11
CA LYS A 12 43.56 8.48 -29.96
C LYS A 12 44.44 7.27 -30.29
N PRO A 13 45.36 6.86 -29.40
CA PRO A 13 46.11 5.63 -29.59
C PRO A 13 45.13 4.46 -29.65
N LYS A 14 45.29 3.61 -30.67
CA LYS A 14 44.56 2.33 -30.77
C LYS A 14 44.86 1.52 -29.50
N PRO A 15 43.85 1.00 -28.79
CA PRO A 15 44.10 0.06 -27.72
C PRO A 15 44.73 -1.19 -28.34
N SER A 16 45.95 -1.52 -27.92
CA SER A 16 46.57 -2.79 -28.30
C SER A 16 45.70 -3.90 -27.72
N THR A 17 45.14 -4.70 -28.62
CA THR A 17 44.40 -5.91 -28.27
C THR A 17 45.47 -6.95 -27.93
N SER A 18 45.97 -6.92 -26.70
CA SER A 18 46.70 -8.04 -26.14
C SER A 18 45.73 -9.22 -26.11
N LYS A 19 45.92 -10.16 -27.05
CA LYS A 19 45.34 -11.49 -26.97
C LYS A 19 45.91 -12.14 -25.70
N VAL A 20 45.19 -11.99 -24.59
CA VAL A 20 45.38 -12.83 -23.41
C VAL A 20 45.06 -14.26 -23.86
N SER A 21 46.08 -15.10 -23.86
CA SER A 21 45.97 -16.53 -24.17
C SER A 21 45.07 -17.19 -23.11
N ASN A 22 43.85 -17.56 -23.51
CA ASN A 22 42.87 -18.29 -22.69
C ASN A 22 43.26 -19.73 -22.34
N SER A 23 44.54 -20.10 -22.42
CA SER A 23 45.03 -21.46 -22.16
C SER A 23 45.36 -21.72 -20.67
N ALA A 24 45.31 -20.72 -19.80
CA ALA A 24 45.64 -20.88 -18.37
C ALA A 24 44.47 -21.29 -17.47
N ALA A 25 43.22 -21.31 -17.96
CA ALA A 25 42.04 -21.60 -17.13
C ALA A 25 41.82 -23.09 -16.82
N ARG A 26 42.79 -23.98 -17.13
CA ARG A 26 42.54 -25.44 -17.10
C ARG A 26 43.01 -26.19 -15.87
N ASN A 27 43.85 -25.61 -15.01
CA ASN A 27 44.19 -26.21 -13.72
C ASN A 27 44.47 -25.07 -12.74
N ALA A 28 43.46 -24.62 -12.00
CA ALA A 28 43.76 -23.90 -10.76
C ALA A 28 44.54 -24.91 -9.90
N PRO A 29 45.81 -24.63 -9.56
CA PRO A 29 46.67 -25.63 -8.94
C PRO A 29 46.10 -26.00 -7.57
N ALA A 30 46.12 -27.29 -7.23
CA ALA A 30 45.65 -27.81 -5.94
C ALA A 30 46.31 -27.13 -4.72
N THR A 31 47.33 -26.30 -4.94
CA THR A 31 48.07 -25.55 -3.93
C THR A 31 47.24 -24.55 -3.13
N PHE A 32 46.27 -23.84 -3.72
CA PHE A 32 45.52 -22.82 -2.94
C PHE A 32 44.52 -23.44 -1.95
N ALA A 33 44.07 -24.68 -2.18
CA ALA A 33 43.17 -25.37 -1.26
C ALA A 33 43.82 -25.57 0.12
N HIS A 34 45.10 -25.97 0.14
CA HIS A 34 45.87 -26.13 1.37
C HIS A 34 46.09 -24.80 2.12
N GLU A 35 46.21 -23.68 1.40
CA GLU A 35 46.32 -22.37 2.02
C GLU A 35 45.01 -21.98 2.72
N ILE A 36 43.87 -22.24 2.09
CA ILE A 36 42.53 -21.97 2.65
C ILE A 36 42.23 -22.82 3.88
N ASP A 37 42.65 -24.08 3.87
CA ASP A 37 42.39 -25.00 4.98
C ASP A 37 42.96 -24.49 6.30
N ASN A 38 44.00 -23.65 6.27
CA ASN A 38 44.62 -23.03 7.44
C ASN A 38 44.04 -21.65 7.80
N LEU A 39 43.21 -21.05 6.96
CA LEU A 39 42.62 -19.74 7.23
C LEU A 39 41.42 -19.86 8.16
N GLU A 40 41.35 -18.96 9.13
CA GLU A 40 40.19 -18.76 10.00
C GLU A 40 39.44 -17.48 9.60
N GLY A 41 38.12 -17.52 9.67
CA GLY A 41 37.25 -16.40 9.29
C GLY A 41 36.83 -16.41 7.82
N TRP A 42 35.53 -16.29 7.58
CA TRP A 42 34.97 -16.30 6.23
C TRP A 42 35.43 -15.11 5.40
N ASN A 43 35.68 -13.98 6.04
CA ASN A 43 36.09 -12.74 5.39
C ASN A 43 37.47 -12.87 4.76
N VAL A 44 38.40 -13.51 5.47
CA VAL A 44 39.76 -13.78 5.00
C VAL A 44 39.71 -14.79 3.85
N ILE A 45 38.91 -15.85 3.99
CA ILE A 45 38.72 -16.86 2.94
C ILE A 45 38.16 -16.22 1.67
N VAL A 46 37.10 -15.41 1.77
CA VAL A 46 36.52 -14.74 0.60
C VAL A 46 37.49 -13.73 -0.01
N ALA A 47 38.20 -12.93 0.80
CA ALA A 47 39.20 -11.99 0.30
C ALA A 47 40.33 -12.71 -0.46
N MET A 48 40.80 -13.84 0.08
CA MET A 48 41.81 -14.67 -0.57
C MET A 48 41.27 -15.23 -1.90
N LEU A 49 40.08 -15.82 -1.92
CA LEU A 49 39.47 -16.33 -3.15
C LEU A 49 39.23 -15.23 -4.19
N CYS A 50 38.83 -14.02 -3.77
CA CYS A 50 38.72 -12.87 -4.66
C CYS A 50 40.06 -12.55 -5.33
N LYS A 51 41.16 -12.58 -4.57
CA LYS A 51 42.52 -12.37 -5.08
C LYS A 51 42.92 -13.49 -6.04
N GLU A 52 42.73 -14.75 -5.65
CA GLU A 52 43.09 -15.93 -6.44
C GLU A 52 42.35 -15.98 -7.79
N PHE A 53 41.05 -15.70 -7.79
CA PHE A 53 40.25 -15.62 -9.03
C PHE A 53 40.41 -14.30 -9.80
N ASN A 54 41.27 -13.39 -9.33
CA ASN A 54 41.47 -12.06 -9.91
C ASN A 54 40.14 -11.32 -10.09
N LEU A 55 39.29 -11.34 -9.07
CA LEU A 55 38.00 -10.66 -9.08
C LEU A 55 38.20 -9.15 -8.93
N PRO A 56 37.42 -8.33 -9.65
CA PRO A 56 37.34 -6.90 -9.36
C PRO A 56 36.87 -6.69 -7.92
N ASP A 57 37.29 -5.59 -7.30
CA ASP A 57 36.82 -5.23 -5.98
C ASP A 57 35.29 -5.01 -5.97
N MET A 58 34.54 -6.02 -5.53
CA MET A 58 33.07 -5.98 -5.44
C MET A 58 32.58 -5.04 -4.36
N ASN A 59 33.49 -4.54 -3.53
CA ASN A 59 33.18 -3.48 -2.62
C ASN A 59 32.96 -2.22 -3.49
N SER A 60 33.88 -1.80 -4.34
CA SER A 60 33.64 -0.61 -5.18
C SER A 60 32.50 -0.76 -6.23
N ARG A 61 31.82 0.36 -6.50
CA ARG A 61 30.88 0.46 -7.63
C ARG A 61 31.56 0.18 -8.97
N SER A 62 32.82 0.59 -9.13
CA SER A 62 33.59 0.38 -10.35
C SER A 62 33.89 -1.12 -10.56
N GLY A 63 34.19 -1.86 -9.49
CA GLY A 63 34.37 -3.30 -9.53
C GLY A 63 33.08 -4.05 -9.82
N LEU A 64 31.94 -3.68 -9.22
CA LEU A 64 30.64 -4.26 -9.60
C LEU A 64 30.30 -4.05 -11.09
N LYS A 65 30.66 -2.89 -11.68
CA LYS A 65 30.55 -2.67 -13.14
C LYS A 65 31.44 -3.62 -13.94
N LYS A 66 32.69 -3.83 -13.49
CA LYS A 66 33.63 -4.77 -14.12
C LYS A 66 33.13 -6.22 -14.01
N VAL A 67 32.52 -6.59 -12.89
CA VAL A 67 31.87 -7.88 -12.71
C VAL A 67 30.69 -8.03 -13.68
N HIS A 68 29.88 -6.99 -13.86
CA HIS A 68 28.79 -6.98 -14.85
C HIS A 68 29.27 -7.23 -16.27
N ALA A 69 30.35 -6.56 -16.68
CA ALA A 69 30.93 -6.66 -18.02
C ALA A 69 31.50 -8.06 -18.29
N ASN A 70 32.01 -8.73 -17.26
CA ASN A 70 32.69 -10.03 -17.37
C ASN A 70 31.92 -11.16 -16.67
N PHE A 71 30.62 -10.98 -16.44
CA PHE A 71 29.82 -11.90 -15.61
C PHE A 71 29.91 -13.37 -16.05
N PRO A 72 29.75 -13.72 -17.34
CA PRO A 72 29.78 -15.13 -17.75
C PRO A 72 31.10 -15.83 -17.41
N GLU A 73 32.23 -15.13 -17.59
CA GLU A 73 33.56 -15.70 -17.33
C GLU A 73 33.86 -15.78 -15.83
N ILE A 74 33.52 -14.74 -15.07
CA ILE A 74 33.65 -14.75 -13.61
C ILE A 74 32.79 -15.87 -13.01
N TYR A 75 31.52 -15.94 -13.40
CA TYR A 75 30.61 -16.97 -12.92
C TYR A 75 31.08 -18.36 -13.30
N LYS A 76 31.51 -18.59 -14.55
CA LYS A 76 32.02 -19.89 -14.99
C LYS A 76 33.23 -20.35 -14.16
N ARG A 77 34.20 -19.45 -13.91
CA ARG A 77 35.39 -19.77 -13.09
C ARG A 77 35.01 -20.12 -11.65
N LEU A 78 34.17 -19.30 -11.02
CA LEU A 78 33.67 -19.55 -9.67
C LEU A 78 32.86 -20.85 -9.58
N ASN A 79 31.99 -21.10 -10.56
CA ASN A 79 31.19 -22.31 -10.61
C ASN A 79 32.04 -23.57 -10.80
N SER A 80 33.02 -23.54 -11.71
CA SER A 80 33.95 -24.66 -11.87
C SER A 80 34.70 -24.94 -10.58
N ALA A 81 35.18 -23.91 -9.88
CA ALA A 81 35.84 -24.09 -8.59
C ALA A 81 34.91 -24.63 -7.51
N TYR A 82 33.66 -24.19 -7.47
CA TYR A 82 32.64 -24.71 -6.54
C TYR A 82 32.39 -26.20 -6.78
N ILE A 83 32.22 -26.62 -8.04
CA ILE A 83 31.96 -28.01 -8.39
C ILE A 83 33.18 -28.89 -8.13
N SER A 84 34.38 -28.45 -8.54
CA SER A 84 35.61 -29.23 -8.39
C SER A 84 36.06 -29.39 -6.93
N ASN A 85 35.53 -28.58 -6.01
CA ASN A 85 35.87 -28.59 -4.60
C ASN A 85 34.62 -28.84 -3.74
N SER A 86 33.66 -29.66 -4.21
CA SER A 86 32.42 -29.96 -3.49
C SER A 86 32.65 -30.47 -2.06
N ASP A 87 33.78 -31.12 -1.83
CA ASP A 87 34.15 -31.71 -0.54
C ASP A 87 34.93 -30.73 0.36
N ASN A 88 35.39 -29.59 -0.18
CA ASN A 88 36.03 -28.53 0.60
C ASN A 88 35.00 -27.46 0.98
N GLU A 89 34.52 -27.56 2.21
CA GLU A 89 33.54 -26.65 2.80
C GLU A 89 34.00 -25.18 2.80
N LYS A 90 35.30 -24.92 3.01
CA LYS A 90 35.81 -23.54 3.06
C LYS A 90 35.78 -22.87 1.69
N ILE A 91 36.19 -23.59 0.65
CA ILE A 91 36.17 -23.10 -0.74
C ILE A 91 34.72 -22.88 -1.20
N THR A 92 33.84 -23.86 -0.98
CA THR A 92 32.43 -23.77 -1.39
C THR A 92 31.70 -22.65 -0.67
N CYS A 93 31.87 -22.50 0.64
CA CYS A 93 31.36 -21.35 1.41
C CYS A 93 31.92 -20.02 0.92
N GLY A 94 33.24 -19.94 0.70
CA GLY A 94 33.87 -18.73 0.22
C GLY A 94 33.33 -18.28 -1.14
N ILE A 95 33.09 -19.23 -2.05
CA ILE A 95 32.46 -18.93 -3.35
C ILE A 95 31.00 -18.47 -3.18
N VAL A 96 30.23 -19.09 -2.28
CA VAL A 96 28.87 -18.63 -1.96
C VAL A 96 28.88 -17.22 -1.36
N GLY A 97 29.85 -16.90 -0.49
CA GLY A 97 30.07 -15.55 0.05
C GLY A 97 30.36 -14.52 -1.05
N ILE A 98 31.17 -14.88 -2.05
CA ILE A 98 31.41 -14.05 -3.26
C ILE A 98 30.10 -13.80 -4.01
N TRP A 99 29.30 -14.85 -4.25
CA TRP A 99 28.02 -14.68 -4.94
C TRP A 99 27.03 -13.85 -4.12
N ALA A 100 27.00 -13.98 -2.80
CA ALA A 100 26.17 -13.16 -1.92
C ALA A 100 26.54 -11.67 -2.03
N LYS A 101 27.84 -11.34 -2.07
CA LYS A 101 28.31 -9.96 -2.35
C LYS A 101 27.82 -9.42 -3.69
N MET A 102 27.89 -10.24 -4.73
CA MET A 102 27.37 -9.85 -6.04
C MET A 102 25.86 -9.56 -6.00
N CYS A 103 25.11 -10.19 -5.08
CA CYS A 103 23.66 -10.04 -4.98
C CYS A 103 23.18 -8.70 -4.39
N VAL A 104 24.09 -7.87 -3.85
CA VAL A 104 23.82 -6.48 -3.48
C VAL A 104 23.47 -5.65 -4.72
N ASP A 105 24.01 -5.99 -5.90
CA ASP A 105 23.56 -5.45 -7.19
C ASP A 105 22.38 -6.29 -7.71
N SER A 106 21.22 -5.64 -7.86
CA SER A 106 19.99 -6.33 -8.27
C SER A 106 20.09 -7.06 -9.61
N ILE A 107 20.88 -6.55 -10.57
CA ILE A 107 20.99 -7.17 -11.89
C ILE A 107 21.98 -8.35 -11.86
N LEU A 108 23.08 -8.26 -11.10
CA LEU A 108 23.97 -9.40 -10.88
C LEU A 108 23.24 -10.53 -10.13
N ARG A 109 22.47 -10.19 -9.09
CA ARG A 109 21.62 -11.14 -8.38
C ARG A 109 20.69 -11.89 -9.34
N ASP A 110 19.94 -11.15 -10.16
CA ASP A 110 18.98 -11.77 -11.08
C ASP A 110 19.66 -12.66 -12.12
N LYS A 111 20.91 -12.34 -12.51
CA LYS A 111 21.74 -13.24 -13.33
C LYS A 111 22.13 -14.50 -12.55
N LEU A 112 22.61 -14.37 -11.31
CA LEU A 112 22.98 -15.51 -10.47
C LEU A 112 21.80 -16.45 -10.17
N LEU A 113 20.61 -15.91 -9.99
CA LEU A 113 19.38 -16.69 -9.78
C LEU A 113 19.03 -17.53 -11.02
N LYS A 114 19.13 -16.94 -12.22
CA LYS A 114 18.94 -17.69 -13.49
C LYS A 114 19.96 -18.81 -13.66
N GLU A 115 21.14 -18.60 -13.10
CA GLU A 115 22.25 -19.54 -13.10
C GLU A 115 22.18 -20.56 -11.93
N GLY A 116 21.03 -20.65 -11.24
CA GLY A 116 20.75 -21.70 -10.26
C GLY A 116 21.48 -21.57 -8.92
N ILE A 117 21.81 -20.35 -8.49
CA ILE A 117 22.54 -20.14 -7.22
C ILE A 117 21.82 -20.71 -5.99
N VAL A 118 20.48 -20.67 -5.95
CA VAL A 118 19.70 -21.16 -4.79
C VAL A 118 19.98 -22.65 -4.56
N ALA A 119 19.95 -23.46 -5.62
CA ALA A 119 20.27 -24.89 -5.56
C ALA A 119 21.69 -25.21 -5.05
N ARG A 120 22.62 -24.24 -5.11
CA ARG A 120 23.98 -24.37 -4.56
C ARG A 120 24.11 -23.89 -3.12
N ILE A 121 23.23 -23.00 -2.69
CA ILE A 121 23.21 -22.54 -1.30
C ILE A 121 22.55 -23.59 -0.40
N LEU A 122 21.48 -24.25 -0.87
CA LEU A 122 20.70 -25.19 -0.05
C LEU A 122 21.51 -26.36 0.55
N PRO A 123 22.47 -26.99 -0.15
CA PRO A 123 23.29 -28.05 0.44
C PRO A 123 24.09 -27.59 1.67
N LEU A 124 24.53 -26.33 1.70
CA LEU A 124 25.28 -25.77 2.84
C LEU A 124 24.46 -25.72 4.12
N LEU A 125 23.13 -25.66 4.03
CA LEU A 125 22.26 -25.62 5.21
C LEU A 125 22.34 -26.92 6.04
N ASN A 126 22.75 -28.03 5.41
CA ASN A 126 22.79 -29.35 6.04
C ASN A 126 24.06 -29.59 6.88
N SER A 127 25.13 -28.81 6.71
CA SER A 127 26.37 -28.96 7.48
C SER A 127 26.51 -27.87 8.54
N ARG A 128 26.95 -28.26 9.75
CA ARG A 128 27.06 -27.34 10.91
C ARG A 128 28.05 -26.20 10.66
N THR A 129 29.12 -26.47 9.94
CA THR A 129 30.22 -25.52 9.64
C THR A 129 29.84 -24.53 8.54
N THR A 130 28.97 -24.91 7.60
CA THR A 130 28.65 -24.11 6.40
C THR A 130 27.27 -23.45 6.44
N ARG A 131 26.38 -23.93 7.31
CA ARG A 131 24.99 -23.46 7.40
C ARG A 131 24.85 -21.96 7.57
N TYR A 132 25.63 -21.33 8.45
CA TYR A 132 25.51 -19.90 8.68
C TYR A 132 25.84 -19.09 7.42
N VAL A 133 26.88 -19.49 6.68
CA VAL A 133 27.22 -18.86 5.40
C VAL A 133 26.07 -19.01 4.40
N GLY A 134 25.46 -20.20 4.33
CA GLY A 134 24.30 -20.45 3.46
C GLY A 134 23.08 -19.60 3.85
N LEU A 135 22.77 -19.51 5.14
CA LEU A 135 21.66 -18.70 5.67
C LEU A 135 21.88 -17.21 5.46
N GLU A 136 23.09 -16.71 5.72
CA GLU A 136 23.46 -15.31 5.48
C GLU A 136 23.35 -14.97 3.99
N ALA A 137 23.85 -15.85 3.11
CA ALA A 137 23.70 -15.67 1.67
C ALA A 137 22.22 -15.60 1.24
N LEU A 138 21.35 -16.49 1.73
CA LEU A 138 19.91 -16.43 1.44
C LEU A 138 19.27 -15.14 1.98
N SER A 139 19.63 -14.74 3.20
CA SER A 139 19.14 -13.50 3.82
C SER A 139 19.53 -12.28 2.98
N THR A 140 20.80 -12.16 2.56
CA THR A 140 21.28 -11.07 1.69
C THR A 140 20.59 -11.05 0.34
N VAL A 141 20.42 -12.22 -0.31
CA VAL A 141 19.77 -12.33 -1.61
C VAL A 141 18.30 -11.89 -1.52
N THR A 142 17.61 -12.25 -0.43
CA THR A 142 16.20 -11.90 -0.22
C THR A 142 16.01 -10.45 0.23
N HIS A 143 16.88 -9.94 1.11
CA HIS A 143 16.83 -8.58 1.64
C HIS A 143 16.88 -7.55 0.50
N HIS A 144 17.84 -7.69 -0.41
CA HIS A 144 17.92 -6.83 -1.60
C HIS A 144 17.06 -7.31 -2.78
N GLY A 145 16.47 -8.51 -2.68
CA GLY A 145 15.75 -9.25 -3.71
C GLY A 145 14.56 -8.50 -4.32
N GLY A 146 14.41 -8.57 -5.65
CA GLY A 146 13.14 -8.22 -6.30
C GLY A 146 12.07 -9.29 -6.03
N VAL A 147 10.82 -9.00 -6.39
CA VAL A 147 9.67 -9.91 -6.17
C VAL A 147 9.92 -11.30 -6.77
N ASP A 148 10.42 -11.39 -8.00
CA ASP A 148 10.69 -12.67 -8.66
C ASP A 148 11.76 -13.50 -7.95
N ALA A 149 12.82 -12.83 -7.46
CA ALA A 149 13.88 -13.46 -6.68
C ALA A 149 13.34 -14.05 -5.37
N ARG A 150 12.56 -13.24 -4.65
CA ARG A 150 11.93 -13.62 -3.38
C ARG A 150 10.94 -14.77 -3.57
N LYS A 151 10.15 -14.77 -4.65
CA LYS A 151 9.26 -15.89 -5.03
C LYS A 151 10.01 -17.19 -5.28
N LEU A 152 11.11 -17.13 -6.05
CA LEU A 152 11.93 -18.30 -6.33
C LEU A 152 12.47 -18.90 -5.03
N ILE A 153 13.01 -18.07 -4.15
CA ILE A 153 13.54 -18.50 -2.85
C ILE A 153 12.43 -19.02 -1.93
N ALA A 154 11.26 -18.36 -1.92
CA ALA A 154 10.11 -18.84 -1.15
C ALA A 154 9.68 -20.25 -1.59
N LYS A 155 9.76 -20.55 -2.88
CA LYS A 155 9.42 -21.88 -3.41
C LYS A 155 10.49 -22.91 -3.10
N GLU A 156 11.78 -22.57 -3.30
CA GLU A 156 12.87 -23.56 -3.26
C GLU A 156 13.49 -23.73 -1.87
N ALA A 157 13.63 -22.65 -1.09
CA ALA A 157 14.35 -22.67 0.17
C ALA A 157 13.46 -22.91 1.40
N THR A 158 12.19 -22.48 1.37
CA THR A 158 11.27 -22.58 2.52
C THR A 158 11.21 -23.99 3.13
N PRO A 159 11.11 -25.10 2.37
CA PRO A 159 11.10 -26.44 2.97
C PRO A 159 12.37 -26.77 3.77
N ALA A 160 13.53 -26.35 3.27
CA ALA A 160 14.80 -26.55 3.97
C ALA A 160 14.90 -25.67 5.23
N LEU A 161 14.42 -24.42 5.17
CA LEU A 161 14.41 -23.51 6.30
C LEU A 161 13.47 -23.98 7.42
N ILE A 162 12.28 -24.49 7.07
CA ILE A 162 11.34 -25.09 8.03
C ILE A 162 12.01 -26.27 8.74
N ARG A 163 12.59 -27.21 7.96
CA ARG A 163 13.29 -28.38 8.50
C ARG A 163 14.41 -27.94 9.45
N LEU A 164 15.20 -26.96 9.04
CA LEU A 164 16.33 -26.47 9.84
C LEU A 164 15.89 -25.90 11.19
N MET A 165 14.83 -25.09 11.23
CA MET A 165 14.29 -24.54 12.47
C MET A 165 13.68 -25.62 13.39
N GLN A 166 13.18 -26.72 12.81
CA GLN A 166 12.67 -27.87 13.57
C GLN A 166 13.79 -28.73 14.14
N GLU A 167 14.87 -28.95 13.37
CA GLU A 167 16.03 -29.75 13.79
C GLU A 167 16.91 -29.01 14.81
N LEU A 168 16.91 -27.67 14.76
CA LEU A 168 17.78 -26.82 15.58
C LEU A 168 16.98 -25.77 16.33
N PRO A 169 16.03 -26.20 17.19
CA PRO A 169 15.16 -25.29 17.90
C PRO A 169 15.90 -24.43 18.91
N ASP A 170 17.16 -24.71 19.26
CA ASP A 170 17.95 -23.91 20.21
C ASP A 170 19.04 -23.03 19.53
N ASP A 171 19.25 -23.20 18.23
CA ASP A 171 20.23 -22.40 17.46
C ASP A 171 19.60 -21.05 17.07
N ILE A 172 19.65 -20.09 18.00
CA ILE A 172 18.98 -18.79 17.86
C ILE A 172 19.47 -18.04 16.62
N LYS A 173 20.77 -18.12 16.31
CA LYS A 173 21.37 -17.45 15.17
C LYS A 173 20.89 -18.05 13.84
N ALA A 174 20.83 -19.38 13.73
CA ALA A 174 20.29 -20.02 12.54
C ALA A 174 18.80 -19.69 12.36
N ASN A 175 18.03 -19.70 13.47
CA ASN A 175 16.62 -19.37 13.46
C ASN A 175 16.38 -17.90 13.07
N ASP A 176 17.17 -16.95 13.54
CA ASP A 176 17.09 -15.53 13.18
C ASP A 176 17.25 -15.33 11.66
N LEU A 177 18.32 -15.88 11.07
CA LEU A 177 18.58 -15.77 9.64
C LEU A 177 17.52 -16.50 8.79
N ALA A 178 17.04 -17.66 9.25
CA ALA A 178 15.96 -18.38 8.59
C ALA A 178 14.65 -17.58 8.60
N ILE A 179 14.30 -16.97 9.73
CA ILE A 179 13.12 -16.12 9.90
C ILE A 179 13.21 -14.87 9.04
N ALA A 180 14.36 -14.19 9.00
CA ALA A 180 14.56 -13.04 8.11
C ALA A 180 14.39 -13.42 6.63
N THR A 181 14.98 -14.55 6.22
CA THR A 181 14.85 -15.07 4.86
C THR A 181 13.40 -15.38 4.52
N ILE A 182 12.67 -16.08 5.41
CA ILE A 182 11.24 -16.39 5.25
C ILE A 182 10.43 -15.10 5.20
N SER A 183 10.67 -14.15 6.10
CA SER A 183 9.94 -12.89 6.18
C SER A 183 10.01 -12.13 4.85
N HIS A 184 11.22 -11.97 4.30
CA HIS A 184 11.40 -11.35 3.00
C HIS A 184 10.80 -12.17 1.84
N ALA A 185 11.12 -13.48 1.77
CA ALA A 185 10.79 -14.32 0.63
C ALA A 185 9.29 -14.65 0.58
N VAL A 186 8.78 -15.28 1.63
CA VAL A 186 7.37 -15.67 1.76
C VAL A 186 6.49 -14.43 1.90
N GLY A 187 6.95 -13.40 2.61
CA GLY A 187 6.27 -12.10 2.69
C GLY A 187 5.98 -11.50 1.31
N ALA A 188 6.93 -11.58 0.37
CA ALA A 188 6.72 -11.10 -1.00
C ALA A 188 5.69 -11.92 -1.79
N VAL A 189 5.47 -13.20 -1.46
CA VAL A 189 4.43 -14.02 -2.09
C VAL A 189 3.07 -13.72 -1.49
N ILE A 190 2.99 -13.64 -0.16
CA ILE A 190 1.72 -13.47 0.54
C ILE A 190 1.19 -12.04 0.44
N ASN A 191 2.03 -11.03 0.19
CA ASN A 191 1.60 -9.63 0.05
C ASN A 191 1.22 -9.25 -1.39
N GLU A 192 1.20 -10.20 -2.33
CA GLU A 192 0.74 -9.91 -3.69
C GLU A 192 -0.76 -9.71 -3.76
N GLN A 193 -1.18 -8.64 -4.44
CA GLN A 193 -2.59 -8.32 -4.67
C GLN A 193 -3.39 -9.47 -5.27
N HIS A 194 -2.75 -10.33 -6.07
CA HIS A 194 -3.35 -11.48 -6.74
C HIS A 194 -2.61 -12.79 -6.42
N VAL A 195 -2.48 -13.12 -5.14
CA VAL A 195 -1.91 -14.40 -4.72
C VAL A 195 -2.83 -15.58 -5.07
N THR A 196 -2.24 -16.66 -5.60
CA THR A 196 -2.98 -17.89 -5.93
C THR A 196 -3.04 -18.85 -4.74
N LYS A 197 -4.17 -19.56 -4.55
CA LYS A 197 -4.30 -20.57 -3.49
C LYS A 197 -3.25 -21.68 -3.60
N SER A 198 -2.80 -22.02 -4.81
CA SER A 198 -1.74 -23.00 -5.04
C SER A 198 -0.38 -22.51 -4.54
N ALA A 199 -0.07 -21.22 -4.74
CA ALA A 199 1.17 -20.63 -4.21
C ALA A 199 1.18 -20.70 -2.68
N LEU A 200 0.09 -20.31 -2.02
CA LEU A 200 -0.01 -20.39 -0.55
C LEU A 200 0.13 -21.81 -0.01
N ARG A 201 -0.55 -22.79 -0.64
CA ARG A 201 -0.46 -24.21 -0.24
C ARG A 201 0.96 -24.77 -0.34
N SER A 202 1.77 -24.27 -1.28
CA SER A 202 3.14 -24.76 -1.47
C SER A 202 4.12 -24.30 -0.39
N LEU A 203 3.76 -23.32 0.44
CA LEU A 203 4.66 -22.69 1.41
C LEU A 203 4.53 -23.25 2.83
N ASP A 204 3.55 -24.10 3.11
CA ASP A 204 3.23 -24.60 4.46
C ASP A 204 3.17 -23.48 5.52
N ILE A 205 2.32 -22.48 5.25
CA ILE A 205 2.10 -21.32 6.12
C ILE A 205 1.82 -21.72 7.58
N PRO A 206 1.00 -22.74 7.89
CA PRO A 206 0.76 -23.15 9.28
C PRO A 206 2.04 -23.54 10.04
N SER A 207 2.99 -24.24 9.40
CA SER A 207 4.25 -24.62 10.03
C SER A 207 5.15 -23.39 10.25
N ILE A 208 5.22 -22.49 9.26
CA ILE A 208 5.97 -21.22 9.38
C ILE A 208 5.46 -20.41 10.58
N LEU A 209 4.14 -20.24 10.69
CA LEU A 209 3.53 -19.45 11.75
C LEU A 209 3.82 -20.01 13.16
N ARG A 210 3.81 -21.34 13.32
CA ARG A 210 4.15 -21.98 14.60
C ARG A 210 5.63 -21.83 14.96
N LEU A 211 6.52 -22.01 13.98
CA LEU A 211 7.97 -21.88 14.19
C LEU A 211 8.38 -20.43 14.48
N LEU A 212 7.77 -19.46 13.80
CA LEU A 212 7.95 -18.04 14.09
C LEU A 212 7.54 -17.72 15.52
N LEU A 213 6.32 -18.09 15.91
CA LEU A 213 5.84 -17.84 17.27
C LEU A 213 6.74 -18.51 18.32
N ALA A 214 7.14 -19.76 18.11
CA ALA A 214 8.00 -20.50 19.04
C ALA A 214 9.35 -19.78 19.23
N ASN A 215 9.98 -19.35 18.14
CA ASN A 215 11.26 -18.64 18.17
C ASN A 215 11.13 -17.23 18.78
N MET A 216 10.08 -16.48 18.44
CA MET A 216 9.82 -15.15 19.01
C MET A 216 9.57 -15.18 20.52
N ARG A 217 9.04 -16.30 21.06
CA ARG A 217 8.78 -16.47 22.50
C ARG A 217 10.02 -16.80 23.32
N LYS A 218 11.13 -17.23 22.71
CA LYS A 218 12.36 -17.52 23.45
C LYS A 218 12.86 -16.25 24.15
N PRO A 219 13.35 -16.32 25.40
CA PRO A 219 13.74 -15.14 26.20
C PRO A 219 14.96 -14.39 25.63
N ASP A 220 15.78 -15.05 24.82
CA ASP A 220 17.01 -14.58 24.19
C ASP A 220 16.87 -14.31 22.68
N ALA A 221 15.64 -14.32 22.15
CA ALA A 221 15.39 -13.97 20.77
C ALA A 221 15.93 -12.55 20.44
N PRO A 222 16.82 -12.41 19.43
CA PRO A 222 17.44 -11.14 19.11
C PRO A 222 16.43 -10.18 18.46
N PHE A 223 16.72 -8.87 18.54
CA PHE A 223 15.88 -7.82 17.97
C PHE A 223 15.49 -8.09 16.51
N HIS A 224 16.48 -8.44 15.68
CA HIS A 224 16.26 -8.73 14.26
C HIS A 224 15.23 -9.84 14.03
N LEU A 225 15.32 -10.95 14.77
CA LEU A 225 14.35 -12.05 14.72
C LEU A 225 12.94 -11.56 15.08
N LEU A 226 12.83 -10.75 16.14
CA LEU A 226 11.55 -10.22 16.61
C LEU A 226 10.91 -9.28 15.60
N THR A 227 11.68 -8.37 15.03
CA THR A 227 11.21 -7.41 14.02
C THR A 227 10.75 -8.14 12.76
N HIS A 228 11.58 -9.02 12.18
CA HIS A 228 11.20 -9.80 10.99
C HIS A 228 10.03 -10.74 11.24
N GLY A 229 9.97 -11.34 12.42
CA GLY A 229 8.87 -12.20 12.83
C GLY A 229 7.57 -11.40 12.93
N HIS A 230 7.59 -10.24 13.59
CA HIS A 230 6.44 -9.36 13.70
C HIS A 230 5.96 -8.85 12.33
N ASP A 231 6.88 -8.42 11.47
CA ASP A 231 6.59 -7.95 10.10
C ASP A 231 5.96 -9.05 9.23
N PHE A 232 6.42 -10.29 9.40
CA PHE A 232 5.79 -11.43 8.72
C PHE A 232 4.38 -11.68 9.24
N LEU A 233 4.18 -11.74 10.56
CA LEU A 233 2.87 -12.01 11.17
C LEU A 233 1.84 -10.95 10.78
N THR A 234 2.24 -9.68 10.77
CA THR A 234 1.39 -8.55 10.37
C THR A 234 1.04 -8.59 8.89
N SER A 235 2.00 -8.92 8.03
CA SER A 235 1.81 -9.11 6.58
C SER A 235 0.86 -10.27 6.27
N ALA A 236 1.05 -11.41 6.94
CA ALA A 236 0.27 -12.63 6.73
C ALA A 236 -1.23 -12.45 6.99
N THR A 237 -1.65 -11.45 7.77
CA THR A 237 -3.07 -11.18 8.05
C THR A 237 -3.92 -10.85 6.82
N LEU A 238 -3.32 -10.42 5.71
CA LEU A 238 -4.06 -10.05 4.50
C LEU A 238 -4.58 -11.29 3.75
N HIS A 239 -3.68 -12.21 3.42
CA HIS A 239 -3.98 -13.35 2.55
C HIS A 239 -3.93 -14.72 3.26
N CYS A 240 -3.40 -14.78 4.48
CA CYS A 240 -3.35 -15.98 5.32
C CYS A 240 -4.18 -15.82 6.60
N HIS A 241 -5.30 -15.09 6.50
CA HIS A 241 -6.13 -14.72 7.65
C HIS A 241 -6.72 -15.94 8.39
N GLN A 242 -7.01 -17.03 7.66
CA GLN A 242 -7.56 -18.26 8.25
C GLN A 242 -6.50 -19.01 9.07
N GLU A 243 -5.28 -19.12 8.52
CA GLU A 243 -4.14 -19.77 9.16
C GLU A 243 -3.72 -19.01 10.43
N ILE A 244 -3.74 -17.67 10.40
CA ILE A 244 -3.50 -16.83 11.59
C ILE A 244 -4.58 -17.06 12.65
N LYS A 245 -5.87 -17.05 12.27
CA LYS A 245 -6.98 -17.30 13.22
C LYS A 245 -6.95 -18.71 13.82
N ALA A 246 -6.42 -19.70 13.09
CA ALA A 246 -6.26 -21.07 13.55
C ALA A 246 -5.19 -21.23 14.63
N ILE A 247 -4.36 -20.20 14.90
CA ILE A 247 -3.33 -20.20 15.94
C ILE A 247 -3.62 -19.05 16.91
N PRO A 248 -4.54 -19.22 17.88
CA PRO A 248 -4.97 -18.14 18.78
C PRO A 248 -3.84 -17.37 19.49
N PRO A 249 -2.73 -18.00 19.93
CA PRO A 249 -1.61 -17.28 20.51
C PRO A 249 -0.99 -16.22 19.58
N ILE A 250 -1.05 -16.38 18.26
CA ILE A 250 -0.58 -15.35 17.31
C ILE A 250 -1.52 -14.15 17.33
N VAL A 251 -2.83 -14.39 17.33
CA VAL A 251 -3.81 -13.30 17.44
C VAL A 251 -3.64 -12.56 18.76
N SER A 252 -3.43 -13.28 19.87
CA SER A 252 -3.09 -12.69 21.16
C SER A 252 -1.79 -11.88 21.10
N LEU A 253 -0.74 -12.38 20.45
CA LEU A 253 0.51 -11.63 20.27
C LEU A 253 0.27 -10.30 19.51
N ILE A 254 -0.46 -10.33 18.39
CA ILE A 254 -0.82 -9.13 17.62
C ILE A 254 -1.65 -8.15 18.47
N VAL A 255 -2.64 -8.63 19.24
CA VAL A 255 -3.42 -7.78 20.14
C VAL A 255 -2.55 -7.20 21.24
N SER A 256 -1.60 -7.96 21.79
CA SER A 256 -0.68 -7.46 22.82
C SER A 256 0.28 -6.39 22.29
N ALA A 257 0.64 -6.43 21.01
CA ALA A 257 1.48 -5.41 20.38
C ALA A 257 0.84 -4.01 20.37
N LEU A 258 -0.48 -3.91 20.58
CA LEU A 258 -1.17 -2.63 20.83
C LEU A 258 -0.70 -1.92 22.13
N ARG A 259 0.06 -2.61 22.99
CA ARG A 259 0.66 -2.07 24.21
C ARG A 259 2.09 -1.53 24.03
N SER A 260 2.70 -1.73 22.88
CA SER A 260 4.08 -1.28 22.63
C SER A 260 4.21 0.23 22.83
N ASN A 261 5.36 0.66 23.35
CA ASN A 261 5.71 2.09 23.44
C ASN A 261 5.91 2.70 22.06
N ASP A 262 6.29 1.89 21.06
CA ASP A 262 6.45 2.31 19.68
C ASP A 262 5.09 2.43 18.97
N LEU A 263 4.81 3.60 18.40
CA LEU A 263 3.54 3.87 17.74
C LEU A 263 3.42 3.15 16.39
N SER A 264 4.52 2.96 15.65
CA SER A 264 4.53 2.22 14.39
C SER A 264 4.12 0.76 14.62
N THR A 265 4.67 0.12 15.64
CA THR A 265 4.34 -1.25 16.07
C THR A 265 2.85 -1.37 16.42
N ARG A 266 2.31 -0.43 17.22
CA ARG A 266 0.88 -0.41 17.55
C ARG A 266 -0.01 -0.24 16.33
N CYS A 267 0.35 0.63 15.41
CA CYS A 267 -0.42 0.87 14.19
C CYS A 267 -0.31 -0.29 13.21
N GLY A 268 0.86 -0.92 13.08
CA GLY A 268 1.07 -2.15 12.33
C GLY A 268 0.22 -3.30 12.86
N ALA A 269 0.17 -3.48 14.18
CA ALA A 269 -0.71 -4.44 14.84
C ALA A 269 -2.20 -4.12 14.59
N MET A 270 -2.61 -2.85 14.73
CA MET A 270 -3.99 -2.44 14.47
C MET A 270 -4.41 -2.68 13.02
N ALA A 271 -3.58 -2.26 12.05
CA ALA A 271 -3.83 -2.47 10.63
C ALA A 271 -3.92 -3.97 10.31
N SER A 272 -3.12 -4.81 10.98
CA SER A 272 -3.18 -6.27 10.85
C SER A 272 -4.49 -6.86 11.36
N LEU A 273 -5.00 -6.38 12.50
CA LEU A 273 -6.30 -6.81 13.02
C LEU A 273 -7.46 -6.37 12.11
N VAL A 274 -7.37 -5.18 11.51
CA VAL A 274 -8.32 -4.72 10.49
C VAL A 274 -8.32 -5.66 9.28
N ARG A 275 -7.14 -5.96 8.73
CA ARG A 275 -7.00 -6.90 7.59
C ARG A 275 -7.51 -8.30 7.93
N LEU A 276 -7.16 -8.81 9.12
CA LEU A 276 -7.56 -10.14 9.60
C LEU A 276 -9.09 -10.32 9.64
N ASN A 277 -9.84 -9.24 9.85
CA ASN A 277 -11.30 -9.26 9.95
C ASN A 277 -12.02 -8.87 8.65
N ASN A 278 -11.31 -8.34 7.65
CA ASN A 278 -11.91 -7.88 6.39
C ASN A 278 -12.62 -9.01 5.61
N PRO A 279 -12.05 -10.22 5.43
CA PRO A 279 -12.71 -11.28 4.65
C PRO A 279 -14.01 -11.81 5.27
N ASP A 280 -14.18 -11.66 6.58
CA ASP A 280 -15.40 -12.06 7.30
C ASP A 280 -16.37 -10.88 7.48
N SER A 281 -16.06 -9.72 6.90
CA SER A 281 -16.85 -8.51 7.09
C SER A 281 -18.00 -8.41 6.11
N GLU A 282 -19.05 -7.72 6.55
CA GLU A 282 -20.17 -7.32 5.71
C GLU A 282 -20.01 -5.85 5.33
N GLU A 283 -20.35 -5.50 4.08
CA GLU A 283 -20.47 -4.09 3.69
C GLU A 283 -21.54 -3.39 4.53
N ASP A 284 -21.26 -2.13 4.88
CA ASP A 284 -22.22 -1.32 5.62
C ASP A 284 -23.45 -0.99 4.75
N HIS A 285 -24.62 -0.95 5.36
CA HIS A 285 -25.87 -0.81 4.62
C HIS A 285 -26.11 0.66 4.23
N ARG A 286 -26.15 0.93 2.92
CA ARG A 286 -26.44 2.27 2.38
C ARG A 286 -27.92 2.49 2.08
N HIS A 287 -28.71 1.43 2.01
CA HIS A 287 -30.11 1.52 1.62
C HIS A 287 -30.98 1.92 2.82
N PHE A 288 -32.06 2.65 2.52
CA PHE A 288 -33.03 3.12 3.47
C PHE A 288 -34.39 2.66 3.00
N ASP A 289 -35.09 1.88 3.82
CA ASP A 289 -36.46 1.47 3.56
C ASP A 289 -37.43 2.50 4.17
N PRO A 290 -38.07 3.34 3.35
CA PRO A 290 -38.97 4.37 3.86
C PRO A 290 -40.23 3.78 4.51
N GLN A 291 -40.69 2.60 4.07
CA GLN A 291 -41.91 1.98 4.59
C GLN A 291 -41.66 1.37 5.97
N ALA A 292 -40.53 0.68 6.15
CA ALA A 292 -40.12 0.20 7.46
C ALA A 292 -39.97 1.37 8.44
N PHE A 293 -39.34 2.46 8.00
CA PHE A 293 -39.16 3.67 8.78
C PHE A 293 -40.50 4.31 9.21
N ILE A 294 -41.44 4.53 8.27
CA ILE A 294 -42.76 5.08 8.58
C ILE A 294 -43.50 4.17 9.56
N GLY A 295 -43.46 2.85 9.35
CA GLY A 295 -44.08 1.88 10.25
C GLY A 295 -43.54 1.93 11.67
N VAL A 296 -42.25 2.24 11.85
CA VAL A 296 -41.63 2.44 13.17
C VAL A 296 -42.18 3.70 13.84
N VAL A 297 -42.17 4.82 13.12
CA VAL A 297 -42.69 6.10 13.63
C VAL A 297 -44.15 5.97 14.05
N SER A 298 -44.98 5.33 13.22
CA SER A 298 -46.41 5.14 13.52
C SER A 298 -46.68 4.28 14.75
N ARG A 299 -45.81 3.31 15.07
CA ARG A 299 -45.93 2.48 16.27
C ARG A 299 -45.46 3.18 17.55
N GLY A 300 -44.70 4.27 17.41
CA GLY A 300 -44.08 4.96 18.52
C GLY A 300 -42.68 4.43 18.87
N ILE A 301 -41.85 5.32 19.43
CA ILE A 301 -40.49 5.02 19.87
C ILE A 301 -40.56 4.43 21.29
N PRO A 302 -39.85 3.33 21.60
CA PRO A 302 -39.78 2.80 22.97
C PRO A 302 -39.35 3.87 23.99
N LEU A 303 -39.96 3.87 25.19
CA LEU A 303 -39.81 4.93 26.20
C LEU A 303 -38.35 5.34 26.43
N ARG A 304 -37.46 4.36 26.68
CA ARG A 304 -36.02 4.59 26.89
C ARG A 304 -35.34 5.32 25.72
N LEU A 305 -35.63 4.93 24.48
CA LEU A 305 -35.05 5.56 23.29
C LEU A 305 -35.66 6.94 23.06
N SER A 306 -36.96 7.10 23.37
CA SER A 306 -37.64 8.39 23.34
C SER A 306 -37.02 9.36 24.35
N GLU A 307 -36.72 8.93 25.57
CA GLU A 307 -36.02 9.74 26.58
C GLU A 307 -34.66 10.22 26.06
N LEU A 308 -33.87 9.35 25.43
CA LEU A 308 -32.60 9.75 24.80
C LEU A 308 -32.78 10.81 23.70
N CYS A 309 -33.81 10.68 22.87
CA CYS A 309 -34.13 11.69 21.86
C CYS A 309 -34.60 13.01 22.48
N MET A 310 -35.37 12.94 23.58
CA MET A 310 -35.85 14.13 24.30
C MET A 310 -34.70 14.88 24.98
N ASP A 311 -33.79 14.16 25.64
CA ASP A 311 -32.61 14.70 26.30
C ASP A 311 -31.67 15.40 25.30
N TYR A 312 -31.51 14.84 24.11
CA TYR A 312 -30.70 15.44 23.05
C TYR A 312 -31.39 16.64 22.36
N GLY A 313 -32.71 16.57 22.21
CA GLY A 313 -33.52 17.51 21.45
C GLY A 313 -34.20 16.80 20.27
N PRO A 314 -35.51 16.52 20.35
CA PRO A 314 -36.18 15.61 19.42
C PRO A 314 -36.22 16.16 17.98
N THR A 315 -36.22 17.47 17.80
CA THR A 315 -36.20 18.13 16.47
C THR A 315 -34.84 18.08 15.78
N LYS A 316 -33.78 17.71 16.50
CA LYS A 316 -32.42 17.54 15.98
C LYS A 316 -32.08 16.08 15.67
N CYS A 317 -32.93 15.13 16.06
CA CYS A 317 -32.74 13.71 15.79
C CYS A 317 -32.92 13.40 14.29
N GLU A 318 -32.16 12.44 13.77
CA GLU A 318 -32.12 12.11 12.34
C GLU A 318 -33.48 11.56 11.85
N MET A 319 -34.18 10.78 12.67
CA MET A 319 -35.55 10.33 12.42
C MET A 319 -36.50 11.51 12.19
N THR A 320 -36.55 12.46 13.12
CA THR A 320 -37.46 13.61 13.03
C THR A 320 -37.13 14.48 11.84
N LEU A 321 -35.85 14.72 11.57
CA LEU A 321 -35.39 15.46 10.40
C LEU A 321 -35.78 14.75 9.11
N THR A 322 -35.59 13.43 9.02
CA THR A 322 -35.94 12.64 7.84
C THR A 322 -37.46 12.61 7.60
N LEU A 323 -38.26 12.45 8.65
CA LEU A 323 -39.72 12.47 8.55
C LEU A 323 -40.24 13.85 8.09
N SER A 324 -39.73 14.92 8.69
CA SER A 324 -40.12 16.29 8.30
C SER A 324 -39.70 16.60 6.86
N CYS A 325 -38.48 16.22 6.47
CA CYS A 325 -38.02 16.39 5.08
C CYS A 325 -38.85 15.55 4.09
N THR A 326 -39.26 14.34 4.46
CA THR A 326 -40.12 13.49 3.63
C THR A 326 -41.49 14.14 3.41
N ARG A 327 -42.11 14.66 4.48
CA ARG A 327 -43.37 15.40 4.40
C ARG A 327 -43.25 16.64 3.52
N ASP A 328 -42.20 17.44 3.75
CA ASP A 328 -41.98 18.69 3.01
C ASP A 328 -41.70 18.39 1.51
N PHE A 329 -40.95 17.31 1.22
CA PHE A 329 -40.72 16.81 -0.14
C PHE A 329 -42.02 16.39 -0.83
N GLN A 330 -42.83 15.55 -0.17
CA GLN A 330 -44.11 15.10 -0.72
C GLN A 330 -45.06 16.28 -0.98
N ALA A 331 -45.15 17.23 -0.04
CA ALA A 331 -45.96 18.44 -0.23
C ALA A 331 -45.50 19.26 -1.43
N ALA A 332 -44.19 19.41 -1.64
CA ALA A 332 -43.62 20.11 -2.79
C ALA A 332 -43.89 19.37 -4.10
N MET A 333 -43.75 18.03 -4.13
CA MET A 333 -44.06 17.21 -5.29
C MET A 333 -45.55 17.30 -5.67
N MET A 334 -46.45 17.23 -4.69
CA MET A 334 -47.88 17.35 -4.93
C MET A 334 -48.26 18.74 -5.43
N ARG A 335 -47.64 19.80 -4.90
CA ARG A 335 -47.83 21.16 -5.41
C ARG A 335 -47.34 21.29 -6.86
N CYS A 336 -46.16 20.77 -7.16
CA CYS A 336 -45.60 20.77 -8.52
C CYS A 336 -46.49 20.01 -9.53
N ALA A 337 -47.16 18.93 -9.10
CA ALA A 337 -48.12 18.24 -9.95
C ALA A 337 -49.37 19.07 -10.28
N GLN A 338 -49.68 20.09 -9.46
CA GLN A 338 -50.83 20.98 -9.65
C GLN A 338 -50.47 22.25 -10.45
N ASP A 339 -49.32 22.87 -10.15
CA ASP A 339 -48.92 24.16 -10.74
C ASP A 339 -47.85 24.06 -11.83
N HIS A 340 -47.24 22.88 -12.00
CA HIS A 340 -46.13 22.59 -12.92
C HIS A 340 -44.89 23.47 -12.67
N ASP A 341 -44.74 24.06 -11.46
CA ASP A 341 -43.62 24.95 -11.11
C ASP A 341 -42.38 24.16 -10.65
N LEU A 342 -41.57 23.77 -11.63
CA LEU A 342 -40.29 23.08 -11.41
C LEU A 342 -39.24 23.97 -10.71
N TYR A 343 -39.37 25.29 -10.76
CA TYR A 343 -38.45 26.21 -10.10
C TYR A 343 -38.70 26.22 -8.59
N ALA A 344 -39.97 26.37 -8.18
CA ALA A 344 -40.37 26.28 -6.78
C ALA A 344 -40.04 24.91 -6.18
N LEU A 345 -40.32 23.82 -6.93
CA LEU A 345 -39.93 22.47 -6.52
C LEU A 345 -38.42 22.37 -6.33
N GLY A 346 -37.63 22.85 -7.29
CA GLY A 346 -36.17 22.82 -7.23
C GLY A 346 -35.60 23.53 -6.01
N ARG A 347 -36.14 24.69 -5.64
CA ARG A 347 -35.72 25.40 -4.43
C ARG A 347 -35.92 24.56 -3.16
N VAL A 348 -37.11 23.97 -3.01
CA VAL A 348 -37.41 23.12 -1.84
C VAL A 348 -36.50 21.90 -1.82
N ILE A 349 -36.35 21.20 -2.93
CA ILE A 349 -35.47 20.02 -3.01
C ILE A 349 -34.02 20.38 -2.67
N GLY A 350 -33.48 21.48 -3.21
CA GLY A 350 -32.11 21.93 -2.94
C GLY A 350 -31.85 22.16 -1.45
N GLU A 351 -32.80 22.78 -0.74
CA GLU A 351 -32.73 22.95 0.71
C GLU A 351 -32.79 21.61 1.45
N LEU A 352 -33.72 20.72 1.09
CA LEU A 352 -33.91 19.41 1.72
C LEU A 352 -32.67 18.51 1.57
N ILE A 353 -31.98 18.53 0.42
CA ILE A 353 -30.76 17.73 0.18
C ILE A 353 -29.66 18.04 1.19
N THR A 354 -29.59 19.26 1.68
CA THR A 354 -28.60 19.66 2.69
C THR A 354 -29.06 19.39 4.12
N ARG A 355 -30.32 18.99 4.35
CA ARG A 355 -30.87 18.70 5.68
C ARG A 355 -30.79 17.22 6.05
N THR A 356 -30.86 16.31 5.08
CA THR A 356 -30.81 14.86 5.30
C THR A 356 -30.32 14.11 4.05
N GLU A 357 -29.70 12.95 4.26
CA GLU A 357 -29.30 12.04 3.18
C GLU A 357 -30.51 11.51 2.38
N PHE A 358 -31.66 11.31 3.04
CA PHE A 358 -32.89 10.72 2.47
C PHE A 358 -33.91 11.76 2.04
N SER A 359 -33.43 12.87 1.50
CA SER A 359 -34.21 14.03 1.07
C SER A 359 -35.05 13.80 -0.19
N VAL A 360 -34.69 12.81 -1.00
CA VAL A 360 -35.38 12.44 -2.24
C VAL A 360 -35.81 11.00 -2.10
N THR A 361 -37.12 10.76 -2.19
CA THR A 361 -37.69 9.41 -2.08
C THR A 361 -37.76 8.73 -3.45
N GLU A 362 -37.55 7.42 -3.46
CA GLU A 362 -37.85 6.60 -4.64
C GLU A 362 -39.36 6.40 -4.76
N GLY A 363 -39.89 6.55 -5.97
CA GLY A 363 -41.32 6.44 -6.22
C GLY A 363 -41.76 7.31 -7.39
N GLY A 364 -43.08 7.40 -7.57
CA GLY A 364 -43.75 8.25 -8.55
C GLY A 364 -45.17 8.56 -8.05
N PHE A 365 -45.89 9.41 -8.77
CA PHE A 365 -47.30 9.62 -8.49
C PHE A 365 -48.04 8.32 -8.77
N GLN A 366 -48.83 7.83 -7.83
CA GLN A 366 -49.57 6.58 -7.97
C GLN A 366 -51.06 6.85 -7.87
N VAL A 367 -51.82 6.25 -8.77
CA VAL A 367 -53.29 6.22 -8.75
C VAL A 367 -53.76 4.78 -8.70
N LYS A 368 -54.84 4.53 -7.97
CA LYS A 368 -55.47 3.21 -7.96
C LYS A 368 -56.27 3.07 -9.25
N ASN A 369 -55.90 2.10 -10.09
CA ASN A 369 -56.68 1.76 -11.26
C ASN A 369 -58.05 1.25 -10.81
N GLU A 370 -59.12 1.92 -11.25
CA GLU A 370 -60.49 1.62 -10.81
C GLU A 370 -60.95 0.21 -11.19
N LYS A 371 -60.45 -0.34 -12.30
CA LYS A 371 -60.84 -1.66 -12.82
C LYS A 371 -60.08 -2.79 -12.14
N THR A 372 -58.77 -2.62 -11.96
CA THR A 372 -57.89 -3.70 -11.46
C THR A 372 -57.63 -3.59 -9.96
N GLY A 373 -57.87 -2.42 -9.37
CA GLY A 373 -57.50 -2.10 -7.99
C GLY A 373 -55.99 -1.97 -7.75
N ALA A 374 -55.16 -2.16 -8.79
CA ALA A 374 -53.71 -2.05 -8.69
C ALA A 374 -53.27 -0.57 -8.63
N LEU A 375 -52.16 -0.30 -7.94
CA LEU A 375 -51.53 1.02 -7.99
C LEU A 375 -50.71 1.13 -9.27
N GLU A 376 -51.05 2.10 -10.11
CA GLU A 376 -50.36 2.41 -11.36
C GLU A 376 -49.72 3.79 -11.27
N LEU A 377 -48.63 3.98 -12.02
CA LEU A 377 -47.99 5.29 -12.11
C LEU A 377 -48.92 6.26 -12.85
N ALA A 378 -49.29 7.35 -12.18
CA ALA A 378 -50.11 8.41 -12.73
C ALA A 378 -49.28 9.30 -13.65
N ASP A 379 -49.86 9.65 -14.80
CA ASP A 379 -49.31 10.71 -15.65
C ASP A 379 -49.91 12.06 -15.22
N CYS A 380 -49.10 12.87 -14.53
CA CYS A 380 -49.49 14.22 -14.10
C CYS A 380 -49.12 15.30 -15.12
N GLY A 381 -48.72 14.93 -16.34
CA GLY A 381 -48.26 15.87 -17.37
C GLY A 381 -46.89 16.51 -17.04
N LEU A 382 -46.14 15.91 -16.12
CA LEU A 382 -44.80 16.35 -15.74
C LEU A 382 -43.74 15.72 -16.67
N PRO A 383 -42.56 16.35 -16.84
CA PRO A 383 -41.53 15.84 -17.74
C PRO A 383 -40.77 14.62 -17.18
N PHE A 384 -41.24 14.04 -16.08
CA PHE A 384 -40.67 12.88 -15.42
C PHE A 384 -41.79 11.99 -14.87
N LYS A 385 -41.52 10.68 -14.77
CA LYS A 385 -42.45 9.70 -14.15
C LYS A 385 -42.04 9.36 -12.72
N MET A 386 -40.74 9.17 -12.49
CA MET A 386 -40.19 8.90 -11.18
C MET A 386 -39.76 10.20 -10.50
N TRP A 387 -39.93 10.28 -9.19
CA TRP A 387 -39.63 11.48 -8.42
C TRP A 387 -38.15 11.87 -8.46
N HIS A 388 -37.22 10.91 -8.48
CA HIS A 388 -35.79 11.22 -8.61
C HIS A 388 -35.39 11.74 -10.00
N ASP A 389 -36.18 11.43 -11.04
CA ASP A 389 -35.98 11.97 -12.38
C ASP A 389 -36.38 13.45 -12.47
N SER A 390 -37.06 14.00 -11.45
CA SER A 390 -37.34 15.44 -11.36
C SER A 390 -36.08 16.29 -11.16
N LEU A 391 -35.01 15.73 -10.60
CA LEU A 391 -33.83 16.48 -10.16
C LEU A 391 -33.17 17.26 -11.31
N PRO A 392 -32.85 16.66 -12.48
CA PRO A 392 -32.24 17.42 -13.58
C PRO A 392 -33.18 18.52 -14.13
N HIS A 393 -34.50 18.30 -14.12
CA HIS A 393 -35.48 19.30 -14.56
C HIS A 393 -35.54 20.49 -13.61
N CYS A 394 -35.55 20.22 -12.30
CA CYS A 394 -35.49 21.24 -11.25
C CYS A 394 -34.19 22.05 -11.35
N ALA A 395 -33.04 21.39 -11.48
CA ALA A 395 -31.75 22.07 -11.63
C ALA A 395 -31.71 22.96 -12.88
N LYS A 396 -32.28 22.50 -14.00
CA LYS A 396 -32.41 23.32 -15.22
C LYS A 396 -33.32 24.53 -15.01
N ALA A 397 -34.45 24.38 -14.30
CA ALA A 397 -35.36 25.48 -13.99
C ALA A 397 -34.69 26.54 -13.10
N LEU A 398 -33.96 26.11 -12.06
CA LEU A 398 -33.18 27.00 -11.19
C LEU A 398 -32.13 27.79 -11.97
N ARG A 399 -31.39 27.16 -12.88
CA ARG A 399 -30.39 27.87 -13.71
C ARG A 399 -31.00 28.88 -14.67
N ARG A 400 -32.22 28.61 -15.16
CA ARG A 400 -32.88 29.48 -16.14
C ARG A 400 -33.48 30.73 -15.49
N ASN A 401 -34.10 30.57 -14.33
CA ASN A 401 -34.95 31.59 -13.72
C ASN A 401 -34.39 32.17 -12.42
N GLY A 402 -33.32 31.57 -11.87
CA GLY A 402 -32.85 31.83 -10.52
C GLY A 402 -31.79 32.92 -10.40
N SER A 403 -31.62 33.33 -9.15
CA SER A 403 -30.52 34.16 -8.66
C SER A 403 -29.20 33.38 -8.56
N ARG A 404 -28.12 34.06 -8.15
CA ARG A 404 -26.81 33.41 -7.96
C ARG A 404 -26.85 32.28 -6.93
N SER A 405 -27.64 32.38 -5.86
CA SER A 405 -27.79 31.30 -4.87
C SER A 405 -28.54 30.09 -5.42
N ASP A 406 -29.43 30.30 -6.39
CA ASP A 406 -30.16 29.21 -7.05
C ASP A 406 -29.24 28.37 -7.95
N LEU A 407 -28.12 28.92 -8.42
CA LEU A 407 -27.09 28.15 -9.14
C LEU A 407 -26.40 27.13 -8.24
N ASP A 408 -26.14 27.49 -6.98
CA ASP A 408 -25.55 26.56 -6.01
C ASP A 408 -26.54 25.45 -5.64
N MET A 409 -27.83 25.78 -5.49
CA MET A 409 -28.88 24.78 -5.31
C MET A 409 -29.02 23.86 -6.53
N ALA A 410 -28.95 24.40 -7.75
CA ALA A 410 -28.99 23.60 -8.97
C ALA A 410 -27.85 22.58 -9.03
N ASP A 411 -26.64 22.97 -8.63
CA ASP A 411 -25.51 22.05 -8.57
C ASP A 411 -25.67 21.02 -7.45
N ILE A 412 -26.17 21.38 -6.27
CA ILE A 412 -26.48 20.42 -5.19
C ILE A 412 -27.46 19.33 -5.70
N ILE A 413 -28.48 19.74 -6.46
CA ILE A 413 -29.49 18.83 -7.02
C ILE A 413 -28.87 17.88 -8.06
N ASP A 414 -28.07 18.40 -9.00
CA ASP A 414 -27.39 17.55 -9.99
C ASP A 414 -26.39 16.59 -9.34
N LEU A 415 -25.66 17.06 -8.32
CA LEU A 415 -24.74 16.20 -7.54
C LEU A 415 -25.50 15.08 -6.86
N LYS A 416 -26.65 15.37 -6.23
CA LYS A 416 -27.51 14.35 -5.61
C LYS A 416 -28.02 13.35 -6.64
N TYR A 417 -28.45 13.81 -7.81
CA TYR A 417 -28.87 12.93 -8.91
C TYR A 417 -27.74 11.99 -9.34
N LEU A 418 -26.53 12.51 -9.53
CA LEU A 418 -25.35 11.70 -9.89
C LEU A 418 -25.01 10.67 -8.79
N VAL A 419 -25.11 11.03 -7.51
CA VAL A 419 -24.90 10.11 -6.39
C VAL A 419 -25.95 8.99 -6.36
N ILE A 420 -27.24 9.32 -6.51
CA ILE A 420 -28.32 8.32 -6.59
C ILE A 420 -28.08 7.35 -7.75
N ARG A 421 -27.56 7.84 -8.88
CA ARG A 421 -27.20 7.04 -10.05
C ARG A 421 -25.87 6.30 -9.92
N SER A 422 -25.21 6.34 -8.76
CA SER A 422 -23.87 5.76 -8.53
C SER A 422 -22.78 6.30 -9.48
N ARG A 423 -22.95 7.50 -10.05
CA ARG A 423 -22.00 8.17 -10.95
C ARG A 423 -21.05 9.07 -10.17
N ILE A 424 -20.39 8.50 -9.14
CA ILE A 424 -19.55 9.24 -8.21
C ILE A 424 -18.41 10.01 -8.90
N PRO A 425 -17.68 9.47 -9.89
CA PRO A 425 -16.63 10.24 -10.57
C PRO A 425 -17.14 11.53 -11.23
N GLU A 426 -18.32 11.48 -11.87
CA GLU A 426 -18.92 12.64 -12.50
C GLU A 426 -19.42 13.66 -11.48
N ALA A 427 -19.95 13.17 -10.35
CA ALA A 427 -20.34 14.03 -9.23
C ALA A 427 -19.12 14.79 -8.68
N ILE A 428 -17.96 14.14 -8.58
CA ILE A 428 -16.71 14.77 -8.14
C ILE A 428 -16.28 15.88 -9.10
N GLU A 429 -16.32 15.63 -10.41
CA GLU A 429 -15.94 16.63 -11.41
C GLU A 429 -16.90 17.83 -11.41
N LEU A 430 -18.20 17.59 -11.26
CA LEU A 430 -19.17 18.68 -11.11
C LEU A 430 -18.94 19.46 -9.81
N ALA A 431 -18.64 18.78 -8.69
CA ALA A 431 -18.39 19.43 -7.41
C ALA A 431 -17.15 20.33 -7.45
N LYS A 432 -16.08 19.93 -8.15
CA LYS A 432 -14.89 20.77 -8.36
C LYS A 432 -15.24 22.07 -9.09
N LYS A 433 -16.01 21.98 -10.17
CA LYS A 433 -16.50 23.16 -10.92
C LYS A 433 -17.38 24.06 -10.04
N ALA A 434 -18.24 23.46 -9.22
CA ALA A 434 -19.10 24.20 -8.30
C ALA A 434 -18.27 24.95 -7.23
N ILE A 435 -17.19 24.33 -6.71
CA ILE A 435 -16.25 24.95 -5.75
C ILE A 435 -15.52 26.15 -6.36
N GLU A 436 -15.13 26.07 -7.63
CA GLU A 436 -14.51 27.21 -8.34
C GLU A 436 -15.45 28.42 -8.39
N ARG A 437 -16.75 28.18 -8.57
CA ARG A 437 -17.77 29.24 -8.56
C ARG A 437 -18.10 29.75 -7.16
N ASN A 438 -18.27 28.86 -6.19
CA ASN A 438 -18.55 29.19 -4.80
C ASN A 438 -17.86 28.21 -3.82
N PRO A 439 -16.72 28.60 -3.22
CA PRO A 439 -15.98 27.72 -2.31
C PRO A 439 -16.58 27.64 -0.89
N HIS A 440 -17.69 28.32 -0.61
CA HIS A 440 -18.29 28.40 0.74
C HIS A 440 -19.39 27.36 1.01
N VAL A 441 -19.74 26.53 0.03
CA VAL A 441 -20.79 25.50 0.15
C VAL A 441 -20.15 24.17 0.57
N ALA A 442 -20.37 23.74 1.81
CA ALA A 442 -19.76 22.53 2.36
C ALA A 442 -20.15 21.25 1.60
N TYR A 443 -21.38 21.20 1.04
CA TYR A 443 -21.91 20.03 0.34
C TYR A 443 -21.02 19.59 -0.83
N PHE A 444 -20.45 20.54 -1.59
CA PHE A 444 -19.57 20.21 -2.71
C PHE A 444 -18.32 19.44 -2.27
N TYR A 445 -17.74 19.82 -1.14
CA TYR A 445 -16.57 19.13 -0.58
C TYR A 445 -16.93 17.75 -0.03
N TYR A 446 -18.12 17.59 0.56
CA TYR A 446 -18.63 16.31 1.00
C TYR A 446 -18.75 15.33 -0.17
N ILE A 447 -19.24 15.77 -1.34
CA ILE A 447 -19.32 14.93 -2.54
C ILE A 447 -17.93 14.45 -2.97
N ILE A 448 -16.91 15.31 -2.93
CA ILE A 448 -15.52 14.88 -3.20
C ILE A 448 -15.04 13.85 -2.15
N GLY A 449 -15.51 13.98 -0.90
CA GLY A 449 -15.27 13.02 0.19
C GLY A 449 -15.80 11.60 -0.06
N LEU A 450 -16.71 11.41 -1.03
CA LEU A 450 -17.24 10.09 -1.43
C LEU A 450 -16.32 9.35 -2.40
N GLY A 451 -15.29 10.01 -2.95
CA GLY A 451 -14.36 9.41 -3.90
C GLY A 451 -13.43 8.35 -3.30
N ALA A 452 -12.82 7.55 -4.19
CA ALA A 452 -11.88 6.50 -3.82
C ALA A 452 -10.47 7.02 -3.45
N ASP A 453 -10.07 8.19 -3.95
CA ASP A 453 -8.81 8.84 -3.55
C ASP A 453 -8.94 9.42 -2.14
N ARG A 454 -8.46 8.65 -1.14
CA ARG A 454 -8.51 9.00 0.28
C ARG A 454 -7.79 10.32 0.59
N ASN A 455 -6.69 10.63 -0.10
CA ASN A 455 -5.92 11.86 0.13
C ASN A 455 -6.66 13.09 -0.38
N GLN A 456 -7.27 13.00 -1.55
CA GLN A 456 -8.14 14.07 -2.07
C GLN A 456 -9.41 14.20 -1.24
N ALA A 457 -10.04 13.09 -0.90
CA ALA A 457 -11.26 13.04 -0.12
C ALA A 457 -11.07 13.69 1.26
N LEU A 458 -10.02 13.31 2.01
CA LEU A 458 -9.70 13.90 3.32
C LEU A 458 -9.48 15.41 3.24
N ARG A 459 -8.64 15.86 2.30
CA ARG A 459 -8.37 17.30 2.12
C ARG A 459 -9.65 18.08 1.82
N SER A 460 -10.51 17.53 0.97
CA SER A 460 -11.79 18.15 0.63
C SER A 460 -12.71 18.25 1.84
N VAL A 461 -12.98 17.16 2.56
CA VAL A 461 -13.90 17.20 3.72
C VAL A 461 -13.38 18.11 4.84
N LYS A 462 -12.06 18.14 5.10
CA LYS A 462 -11.44 19.07 6.06
C LYS A 462 -11.60 20.54 5.64
N LYS A 463 -11.55 20.83 4.35
CA LYS A 463 -11.84 22.18 3.81
C LYS A 463 -13.34 22.49 3.91
N GLY A 464 -14.20 21.52 3.62
CA GLY A 464 -15.66 21.63 3.75
C GLY A 464 -16.12 21.92 5.18
N LEU A 465 -15.48 21.32 6.19
CA LEU A 465 -15.75 21.59 7.61
C LEU A 465 -15.44 23.04 8.04
N LYS A 466 -14.64 23.76 7.26
CA LYS A 466 -14.32 25.19 7.46
C LYS A 466 -15.17 26.12 6.58
N ALA A 467 -16.07 25.57 5.77
CA ALA A 467 -16.90 26.36 4.88
C ALA A 467 -17.97 27.14 5.67
N LYS A 468 -18.30 28.35 5.20
CA LYS A 468 -19.21 29.27 5.88
C LYS A 468 -20.63 28.69 5.98
N TYR A 469 -21.08 28.00 4.94
CA TYR A 469 -22.42 27.43 4.86
C TYR A 469 -22.34 25.91 5.04
N THR A 470 -22.47 25.49 6.29
CA THR A 470 -22.43 24.07 6.67
C THR A 470 -23.65 23.75 7.52
N THR A 471 -24.57 22.96 6.97
CA THR A 471 -25.71 22.40 7.70
C THR A 471 -25.26 21.29 8.66
N PRO A 472 -26.00 20.99 9.75
CA PRO A 472 -25.68 19.90 10.68
C PRO A 472 -25.44 18.54 9.99
N PHE A 473 -26.29 18.16 9.03
CA PHE A 473 -26.14 16.93 8.25
C PHE A 473 -24.78 16.86 7.54
N VAL A 474 -24.48 17.86 6.69
CA VAL A 474 -23.20 17.93 5.96
C VAL A 474 -21.99 17.95 6.90
N ARG A 475 -22.10 18.63 8.05
CA ARG A 475 -21.03 18.64 9.06
C ARG A 475 -20.75 17.25 9.60
N LEU A 476 -21.77 16.55 10.10
CA LEU A 476 -21.62 15.21 10.67
C LEU A 476 -21.10 14.22 9.63
N TYR A 477 -21.63 14.24 8.42
CA TYR A 477 -21.16 13.34 7.36
C TYR A 477 -19.73 13.66 6.91
N SER A 478 -19.34 14.94 6.89
CA SER A 478 -17.94 15.33 6.63
C SER A 478 -16.99 14.88 7.74
N LEU A 479 -17.41 14.96 9.01
CA LEU A 479 -16.65 14.44 10.15
C LEU A 479 -16.49 12.92 10.05
N TRP A 480 -17.57 12.18 9.79
CA TRP A 480 -17.51 10.73 9.60
C TRP A 480 -16.53 10.33 8.49
N ARG A 481 -16.60 10.97 7.32
CA ARG A 481 -15.67 10.72 6.22
C ARG A 481 -14.24 11.12 6.57
N ALA A 482 -14.06 12.21 7.33
CA ALA A 482 -12.73 12.63 7.77
C ALA A 482 -12.09 11.60 8.73
N VAL A 483 -12.86 11.06 9.67
CA VAL A 483 -12.42 9.96 10.57
C VAL A 483 -11.98 8.74 9.76
N GLU A 484 -12.80 8.29 8.81
CA GLU A 484 -12.52 7.09 8.00
C GLU A 484 -11.25 7.26 7.17
N HIS A 485 -11.15 8.37 6.42
CA HIS A 485 -10.00 8.61 5.54
C HIS A 485 -8.70 8.87 6.32
N ALA A 486 -8.75 9.71 7.36
CA ALA A 486 -7.56 10.01 8.16
C ALA A 486 -7.13 8.80 9.01
N GLY A 487 -8.08 8.03 9.55
CA GLY A 487 -7.79 6.81 10.30
C GLY A 487 -7.09 5.77 9.44
N ASP A 488 -7.61 5.51 8.25
CA ASP A 488 -7.01 4.55 7.31
C ASP A 488 -5.63 5.00 6.80
N LEU A 489 -5.48 6.28 6.40
CA LEU A 489 -4.20 6.83 5.98
C LEU A 489 -3.17 6.77 7.11
N GLY A 490 -3.56 7.17 8.32
CA GLY A 490 -2.68 7.15 9.49
C GLY A 490 -2.20 5.74 9.83
N LEU A 491 -3.12 4.76 9.88
CA LEU A 491 -2.78 3.36 10.13
C LEU A 491 -1.88 2.78 9.05
N THR A 492 -2.19 3.04 7.77
CA THR A 492 -1.41 2.50 6.65
C THR A 492 0.00 3.07 6.62
N MET A 493 0.14 4.39 6.81
CA MET A 493 1.44 5.06 6.80
C MET A 493 2.32 4.62 7.98
N LEU A 494 1.77 4.59 9.19
CA LEU A 494 2.53 4.18 10.38
C LEU A 494 2.86 2.69 10.40
N ALA A 495 2.07 1.84 9.73
CA ALA A 495 2.39 0.43 9.59
C ALA A 495 3.64 0.17 8.73
N SER A 496 4.11 1.15 7.94
CA SER A 496 5.29 1.02 7.08
C SER A 496 6.39 2.05 7.34
N ALA A 497 6.16 3.02 8.21
CA ALA A 497 7.10 4.12 8.45
C ALA A 497 8.09 3.81 9.58
N SER A 498 9.35 4.16 9.37
CA SER A 498 10.37 4.18 10.41
C SER A 498 10.23 5.42 11.30
N THR A 499 10.55 5.29 12.57
CA THR A 499 10.48 6.39 13.53
C THR A 499 11.43 7.52 13.14
N GLY A 500 10.88 8.72 12.93
CA GLY A 500 11.64 9.91 12.51
C GLY A 500 11.47 10.28 11.03
N ASP A 501 10.90 9.40 10.22
CA ASP A 501 10.59 9.70 8.83
C ASP A 501 9.47 10.74 8.68
N ALA A 502 9.46 11.44 7.55
CA ALA A 502 8.38 12.36 7.21
C ALA A 502 7.02 11.64 7.15
N GLU A 503 7.01 10.37 6.69
CA GLU A 503 5.83 9.52 6.66
C GLU A 503 5.33 9.19 8.07
N TYR A 504 6.23 8.96 9.03
CA TYR A 504 5.88 8.74 10.42
C TYR A 504 5.15 9.96 10.99
N VAL A 505 5.76 11.15 10.89
CA VAL A 505 5.17 12.40 11.39
C VAL A 505 3.81 12.68 10.76
N GLN A 506 3.69 12.46 9.44
CA GLN A 506 2.43 12.62 8.72
C GLN A 506 1.37 11.61 9.17
N GLY A 507 1.75 10.34 9.36
CA GLY A 507 0.87 9.29 9.85
C GLY A 507 0.34 9.58 11.25
N VAL A 508 1.20 10.07 12.17
CA VAL A 508 0.78 10.54 13.50
C VAL A 508 -0.24 11.67 13.39
N ALA A 509 0.04 12.66 12.55
CA ALA A 509 -0.87 13.78 12.35
C ALA A 509 -2.25 13.32 11.84
N PHE A 510 -2.30 12.35 10.94
CA PHE A 510 -3.56 11.77 10.46
C PHE A 510 -4.32 11.03 11.55
N LEU A 511 -3.67 10.18 12.35
CA LEU A 511 -4.34 9.48 13.45
C LEU A 511 -4.91 10.42 14.51
N MET A 512 -4.13 11.43 14.92
CA MET A 512 -4.60 12.43 15.89
C MET A 512 -5.79 13.21 15.32
N SER A 513 -5.72 13.59 14.03
CA SER A 513 -6.82 14.28 13.36
C SER A 513 -8.09 13.42 13.29
N ALA A 514 -7.96 12.12 13.02
CA ALA A 514 -9.08 11.18 13.02
C ALA A 514 -9.70 11.03 14.41
N LEU A 515 -8.88 10.95 15.46
CA LEU A 515 -9.36 10.85 16.84
C LEU A 515 -10.14 12.09 17.26
N ASP A 516 -9.65 13.29 16.93
CA ASP A 516 -10.31 14.54 17.27
C ASP A 516 -11.63 14.72 16.51
N ASP A 517 -11.68 14.36 15.22
CA ASP A 517 -12.94 14.35 14.47
C ASP A 517 -13.93 13.33 15.02
N ALA A 518 -13.45 12.16 15.47
CA ALA A 518 -14.31 11.12 16.05
C ALA A 518 -14.92 11.60 17.37
N LYS A 519 -14.14 12.29 18.22
CA LYS A 519 -14.65 12.95 19.44
C LYS A 519 -15.72 13.99 19.10
N ALA A 520 -15.43 14.87 18.13
CA ALA A 520 -16.37 15.89 17.69
C ALA A 520 -17.69 15.26 17.19
N PHE A 521 -17.60 14.26 16.32
CA PHE A 521 -18.78 13.53 15.83
C PHE A 521 -19.57 12.90 16.98
N VAL A 522 -18.92 12.16 17.89
CA VAL A 522 -19.59 11.48 19.01
C VAL A 522 -20.22 12.45 19.99
N SER A 523 -19.67 13.67 20.13
CA SER A 523 -20.28 14.72 20.95
C SER A 523 -21.45 15.42 20.28
N GLU A 524 -21.41 15.58 18.95
CA GLU A 524 -22.38 16.38 18.21
C GLU A 524 -23.54 15.55 17.64
N ALA A 525 -23.32 14.27 17.32
CA ALA A 525 -24.30 13.44 16.64
C ALA A 525 -25.51 13.09 17.55
N PRO A 526 -26.73 13.05 16.98
CA PRO A 526 -27.90 12.58 17.71
C PRO A 526 -27.77 11.08 18.04
N PRO A 527 -28.50 10.59 19.07
CA PRO A 527 -28.42 9.19 19.49
C PRO A 527 -28.92 8.20 18.42
N ASP A 528 -29.76 8.65 17.49
CA ASP A 528 -30.28 7.89 16.36
C ASP A 528 -29.48 8.10 15.06
N ALA A 529 -28.32 8.77 15.13
CA ALA A 529 -27.48 9.01 13.95
C ALA A 529 -27.02 7.69 13.34
N ARG A 530 -27.27 7.52 12.04
CA ARG A 530 -26.96 6.28 11.30
C ARG A 530 -25.52 5.84 11.47
N HIS A 531 -24.57 6.76 11.30
CA HIS A 531 -23.14 6.44 11.32
C HIS A 531 -22.50 6.50 12.71
N LEU A 532 -23.28 6.74 13.78
CA LEU A 532 -22.74 6.83 15.13
C LEU A 532 -22.01 5.56 15.56
N HIS A 533 -22.56 4.40 15.24
CA HIS A 533 -21.91 3.13 15.56
C HIS A 533 -20.58 2.93 14.82
N THR A 534 -20.53 3.30 13.53
CA THR A 534 -19.30 3.23 12.72
C THR A 534 -18.23 4.16 13.27
N VAL A 535 -18.56 5.40 13.62
CA VAL A 535 -17.62 6.35 14.22
C VAL A 535 -17.21 5.94 15.63
N LEU A 536 -18.10 5.35 16.43
CA LEU A 536 -17.75 4.81 17.75
C LEU A 536 -16.77 3.64 17.67
N ASN A 537 -16.90 2.76 16.67
CA ASN A 537 -15.90 1.70 16.45
C ASN A 537 -14.52 2.31 16.14
N TRP A 538 -14.46 3.31 15.26
CA TRP A 538 -13.23 4.05 14.97
C TRP A 538 -12.68 4.75 16.22
N TYR A 539 -13.52 5.47 16.97
CA TYR A 539 -13.12 6.17 18.19
C TYR A 539 -12.44 5.23 19.19
N ILE A 540 -13.02 4.05 19.42
CA ILE A 540 -12.45 3.05 20.33
C ILE A 540 -11.12 2.52 19.77
N ILE A 541 -11.07 2.15 18.49
CA ILE A 541 -9.86 1.65 17.81
C ILE A 541 -8.73 2.67 17.86
N LEU A 542 -8.99 3.93 17.50
CA LEU A 542 -8.01 5.02 17.49
C LEU A 542 -7.51 5.31 18.90
N SER A 543 -8.40 5.31 19.89
CA SER A 543 -8.00 5.50 21.29
C SER A 543 -7.08 4.38 21.77
N VAL A 544 -7.33 3.12 21.38
CA VAL A 544 -6.43 2.01 21.70
C VAL A 544 -5.08 2.15 21.00
N ALA A 545 -5.08 2.47 19.70
CA ALA A 545 -3.83 2.66 18.96
C ALA A 545 -2.97 3.79 19.54
N ILE A 546 -3.58 4.94 19.88
CA ILE A 546 -2.86 6.14 20.36
C ILE A 546 -2.45 6.02 21.84
N SER A 547 -3.30 5.46 22.71
CA SER A 547 -3.03 5.39 24.15
C SER A 547 -2.41 4.07 24.62
N GLY A 548 -2.37 3.02 23.79
CA GLY A 548 -1.73 1.71 24.04
C GLY A 548 -1.11 1.46 25.43
N PRO A 549 0.14 1.88 25.66
CA PRO A 549 0.91 1.68 26.90
C PRO A 549 0.33 2.38 28.15
N ASP A 550 -0.50 3.41 27.98
CA ASP A 550 -1.19 4.13 29.06
C ASP A 550 -2.47 3.41 29.52
N LEU A 551 -2.99 2.47 28.73
CA LEU A 551 -4.22 1.74 29.05
C LEU A 551 -4.01 0.74 30.20
N SER A 552 -4.66 0.95 31.34
CA SER A 552 -4.49 0.10 32.52
C SER A 552 -4.91 -1.37 32.30
N LEU A 553 -4.10 -2.32 32.79
CA LEU A 553 -4.37 -3.77 32.79
C LEU A 553 -5.02 -4.29 34.09
N ASP A 554 -5.05 -3.48 35.14
CA ASP A 554 -5.64 -3.86 36.43
C ASP A 554 -7.16 -3.74 36.33
N PHE A 555 -7.91 -4.83 36.46
CA PHE A 555 -9.37 -4.88 36.42
C PHE A 555 -10.07 -3.84 37.32
N ARG A 556 -9.45 -3.43 38.44
CA ARG A 556 -10.00 -2.41 39.36
C ARG A 556 -9.78 -0.99 38.82
N LYS A 557 -8.57 -0.64 38.41
CA LYS A 557 -8.26 0.62 37.71
C LYS A 557 -8.81 0.66 36.29
N GLN A 558 -9.13 -0.51 35.74
CA GLN A 558 -9.82 -0.66 34.49
C GLN A 558 -11.14 0.05 34.59
N ARG A 559 -11.88 0.04 35.71
CA ARG A 559 -13.12 0.86 35.85
C ARG A 559 -12.94 2.33 35.42
N ALA A 560 -11.77 2.94 35.65
CA ALA A 560 -11.49 4.32 35.24
C ALA A 560 -11.28 4.47 33.72
N TYR A 561 -10.56 3.56 33.05
CA TYR A 561 -10.39 3.59 31.58
C TYR A 561 -11.59 3.00 30.82
N ILE A 562 -12.19 1.98 31.43
CA ILE A 562 -13.53 1.51 31.18
C ILE A 562 -14.49 2.69 31.31
N HIS A 563 -14.28 3.81 32.03
CA HIS A 563 -15.23 4.93 31.95
C HIS A 563 -15.21 5.62 30.58
N ILE A 564 -14.03 5.85 29.98
CA ILE A 564 -13.91 6.40 28.61
C ILE A 564 -14.58 5.45 27.62
N PHE A 565 -14.27 4.15 27.70
CA PHE A 565 -14.86 3.16 26.82
C PHE A 565 -16.32 2.83 27.18
N GLN A 566 -16.77 2.94 28.42
CA GLN A 566 -18.15 2.69 28.86
C GLN A 566 -19.07 3.71 28.25
N GLY A 567 -18.67 4.99 28.25
CA GLY A 567 -19.43 6.02 27.55
C GLY A 567 -19.61 5.65 26.08
N ALA A 568 -18.53 5.27 25.41
CA ALA A 568 -18.57 4.87 24.00
C ALA A 568 -19.36 3.57 23.77
N LEU A 569 -19.18 2.54 24.60
CA LEU A 569 -19.86 1.23 24.50
C LEU A 569 -21.34 1.33 24.85
N LYS A 570 -21.70 2.16 25.82
CA LYS A 570 -23.11 2.48 26.14
C LYS A 570 -23.76 3.19 24.95
N LYS A 571 -23.11 4.22 24.40
CA LYS A 571 -23.59 4.89 23.17
C LYS A 571 -23.68 3.91 21.99
N LEU A 572 -22.76 2.96 21.89
CA LEU A 572 -22.78 1.94 20.84
C LEU A 572 -23.98 1.00 21.00
N GLU A 573 -24.30 0.62 22.24
CA GLU A 573 -25.49 -0.16 22.56
C GLU A 573 -26.78 0.61 22.28
N ASP A 574 -26.82 1.90 22.61
CA ASP A 574 -27.95 2.77 22.28
C ASP A 574 -28.13 2.90 20.76
N ALA A 575 -27.05 3.16 20.02
CA ALA A 575 -27.04 3.20 18.57
C ALA A 575 -27.49 1.87 17.94
N ARG A 576 -27.12 0.73 18.54
CA ARG A 576 -27.60 -0.59 18.12
C ARG A 576 -29.11 -0.73 18.30
N GLN A 577 -29.66 -0.29 19.43
CA GLN A 577 -31.10 -0.34 19.66
C GLN A 577 -31.89 0.56 18.70
N PHE A 578 -31.35 1.74 18.36
CA PHE A 578 -31.90 2.56 17.29
C PHE A 578 -31.84 1.88 15.92
N ALA A 579 -30.71 1.23 15.60
CA ALA A 579 -30.58 0.49 14.35
C ALA A 579 -31.61 -0.65 14.26
N ASP A 580 -31.78 -1.44 15.32
CA ASP A 580 -32.76 -2.52 15.40
C ASP A 580 -34.21 -2.00 15.31
N LEU A 581 -34.49 -0.87 15.97
CA LEU A 581 -35.77 -0.17 15.88
C LEU A 581 -36.06 0.21 14.43
N LEU A 582 -35.11 0.85 13.76
CA LEU A 582 -35.19 1.34 12.38
C LEU A 582 -35.05 0.24 11.31
N LYS A 583 -34.92 -1.02 11.71
CA LYS A 583 -34.66 -2.16 10.80
C LYS A 583 -33.38 -1.98 9.97
N HIS A 584 -32.43 -1.23 10.49
CA HIS A 584 -31.08 -1.15 9.97
C HIS A 584 -30.25 -2.28 10.59
N PRO A 585 -29.90 -3.34 9.83
CA PRO A 585 -29.18 -4.46 10.39
C PRO A 585 -27.82 -3.99 10.92
N PHE A 586 -27.50 -4.35 12.16
CA PHE A 586 -26.19 -4.09 12.73
C PHE A 586 -25.17 -5.04 12.09
N ARG A 587 -24.56 -4.62 10.98
CA ARG A 587 -23.66 -5.42 10.15
C ARG A 587 -22.36 -5.76 10.87
N LYS A 588 -21.74 -6.86 10.46
CA LYS A 588 -20.40 -7.27 10.91
C LYS A 588 -19.33 -6.52 10.12
N THR A 589 -19.29 -5.19 10.24
CA THR A 589 -18.28 -4.40 9.53
C THR A 589 -16.88 -4.70 10.03
N THR A 590 -15.85 -4.46 9.21
CA THR A 590 -14.44 -4.71 9.57
C THR A 590 -14.04 -4.03 10.88
N MET A 591 -14.42 -2.77 11.05
CA MET A 591 -14.12 -2.00 12.27
C MET A 591 -14.82 -2.59 13.49
N ARG A 592 -16.07 -3.04 13.35
CA ARG A 592 -16.79 -3.69 14.45
C ARG A 592 -16.12 -4.99 14.87
N LEU A 593 -15.83 -5.88 13.91
CA LEU A 593 -15.18 -7.16 14.18
C LEU A 593 -13.80 -6.96 14.83
N THR A 594 -13.04 -5.96 14.35
CA THR A 594 -11.74 -5.57 14.91
C THR A 594 -11.89 -5.11 16.36
N ARG A 595 -12.83 -4.20 16.64
CA ARG A 595 -13.13 -3.75 18.01
C ARG A 595 -13.53 -4.93 18.90
N GLU A 596 -14.44 -5.79 18.47
CA GLU A 596 -14.90 -6.94 19.26
C GLU A 596 -13.75 -7.89 19.60
N MET A 597 -12.88 -8.17 18.62
CA MET A 597 -11.70 -8.99 18.82
C MET A 597 -10.73 -8.38 19.85
N ILE A 598 -10.44 -7.08 19.73
CA ILE A 598 -9.59 -6.37 20.69
C ILE A 598 -10.22 -6.44 22.07
N MET A 599 -11.48 -6.02 22.24
CA MET A 599 -12.13 -5.98 23.54
C MET A 599 -12.19 -7.35 24.22
N ARG A 600 -12.32 -8.43 23.45
CA ARG A 600 -12.31 -9.80 23.96
C ARG A 600 -10.92 -10.25 24.43
N LEU A 601 -9.86 -9.91 23.69
CA LEU A 601 -8.52 -10.48 23.90
C LEU A 601 -7.56 -9.55 24.66
N TYR A 602 -7.80 -8.23 24.67
CA TYR A 602 -6.82 -7.22 25.07
C TYR A 602 -6.16 -7.52 26.42
N VAL A 603 -6.95 -7.82 27.46
CA VAL A 603 -6.43 -8.02 28.81
C VAL A 603 -5.63 -9.31 28.93
N SER A 604 -6.16 -10.43 28.44
CA SER A 604 -5.48 -11.73 28.53
C SER A 604 -4.21 -11.74 27.69
N ALA A 605 -4.29 -11.22 26.45
CA ALA A 605 -3.16 -11.09 25.54
C ALA A 605 -2.06 -10.20 26.12
N SER A 606 -2.43 -9.02 26.64
CA SER A 606 -1.45 -8.09 27.23
C SER A 606 -0.75 -8.67 28.44
N LYS A 607 -1.42 -9.52 29.24
CA LYS A 607 -0.80 -10.21 30.37
C LYS A 607 0.10 -11.34 29.93
N GLU A 608 -0.36 -12.17 29.01
CA GLU A 608 0.38 -13.33 28.49
C GLU A 608 1.69 -12.89 27.81
N PHE A 609 1.64 -11.84 27.01
CA PHE A 609 2.77 -11.36 26.22
C PHE A 609 3.44 -10.10 26.78
N ALA A 610 3.12 -9.69 28.01
CA ALA A 610 3.72 -8.50 28.65
C ALA A 610 5.27 -8.54 28.62
N PRO A 611 5.94 -9.67 28.99
CA PRO A 611 7.40 -9.74 28.94
C PRO A 611 7.95 -9.60 27.52
N HIS A 612 7.23 -10.15 26.54
CA HIS A 612 7.63 -10.08 25.13
C HIS A 612 7.57 -8.65 24.60
N ILE A 613 6.47 -7.93 24.87
CA ILE A 613 6.31 -6.52 24.47
C ILE A 613 7.31 -5.62 25.18
N ALA A 614 7.53 -5.80 26.50
CA ALA A 614 8.50 -5.02 27.25
C ALA A 614 9.93 -5.18 26.68
N ARG A 615 10.30 -6.41 26.28
CA ARG A 615 11.59 -6.65 25.64
C ARG A 615 11.67 -6.00 24.26
N LEU A 616 10.61 -6.11 23.45
CA LEU A 616 10.57 -5.48 22.14
C LEU A 616 10.76 -3.96 22.27
N ASP A 617 10.09 -3.32 23.22
CA ASP A 617 10.21 -1.89 23.51
C ASP A 617 11.60 -1.50 24.01
N ASP A 618 12.23 -2.31 24.88
CA ASP A 618 13.61 -2.09 25.33
C ASP A 618 14.60 -2.14 24.17
N LEU A 619 14.46 -3.13 23.27
CA LEU A 619 15.30 -3.26 22.09
C LEU A 619 15.13 -2.08 21.11
N PHE A 620 13.90 -1.60 20.89
CA PHE A 620 13.67 -0.38 20.10
C PHE A 620 14.28 0.87 20.76
N SER A 621 14.22 0.97 22.09
CA SER A 621 14.73 2.14 22.82
C SER A 621 16.26 2.22 22.83
N ARG A 622 16.95 1.08 22.76
CA ARG A 622 18.42 1.03 22.68
C ARG A 622 18.96 1.47 21.32
N GLY A 623 18.11 1.57 20.30
CA GLY A 623 18.51 1.87 18.94
C GLY A 623 19.41 0.80 18.32
N ASP A 624 19.70 0.95 17.03
CA ASP A 624 20.64 0.09 16.30
C ASP A 624 22.12 0.35 16.70
N ASP A 625 22.35 1.33 17.57
CA ASP A 625 23.67 1.66 18.13
C ASP A 625 24.21 0.51 19.02
N GLY A 626 23.35 -0.43 19.44
CA GLY A 626 23.75 -1.68 20.08
C GLY A 626 24.49 -2.66 19.18
N SER A 627 24.71 -2.34 17.89
CA SER A 627 25.61 -3.10 17.03
C SER A 627 27.06 -3.14 17.55
N GLU A 628 27.45 -2.25 18.47
CA GLU A 628 28.75 -2.31 19.13
C GLU A 628 28.89 -3.47 20.12
N ASP A 629 27.82 -3.97 20.76
CA ASP A 629 27.93 -5.14 21.64
C ASP A 629 28.05 -6.47 20.85
N ARG A 630 27.78 -6.46 19.53
CA ARG A 630 28.22 -7.54 18.62
C ARG A 630 29.75 -7.57 18.46
N ALA A 631 30.47 -6.53 18.88
CA ALA A 631 31.92 -6.54 18.88
C ALA A 631 32.53 -7.51 19.92
N ALA A 632 31.79 -7.92 20.96
CA ALA A 632 32.33 -8.84 21.97
C ALA A 632 32.33 -10.31 21.52
N SER A 633 31.56 -10.68 20.47
CA SER A 633 31.66 -12.01 19.82
C SER A 633 32.60 -12.03 18.60
N LYS A 634 33.46 -11.01 18.44
CA LYS A 634 34.49 -10.87 17.37
C LYS A 634 35.59 -11.94 17.37
N ALA A 635 35.41 -13.08 18.02
CA ALA A 635 36.30 -14.23 17.84
C ALA A 635 35.91 -15.11 16.64
N GLU A 636 34.68 -14.99 16.10
CA GLU A 636 34.28 -15.65 14.86
C GLU A 636 33.81 -14.61 13.83
N ASP A 637 34.76 -14.24 12.96
CA ASP A 637 34.65 -13.31 11.83
C ASP A 637 33.44 -13.65 10.93
N THR A 638 32.30 -13.05 11.24
CA THR A 638 31.00 -13.42 10.69
C THR A 638 30.80 -12.75 9.34
N LEU A 639 30.50 -13.53 8.31
CA LEU A 639 30.27 -13.06 6.95
C LEU A 639 29.14 -12.01 6.89
N ALA A 640 28.15 -12.06 7.78
CA ALA A 640 27.14 -11.00 7.97
C ALA A 640 27.75 -9.64 8.36
N ALA A 641 28.60 -9.60 9.39
CA ALA A 641 29.27 -8.35 9.80
C ALA A 641 30.13 -7.77 8.67
N TRP A 642 30.64 -8.60 7.77
CA TRP A 642 31.41 -8.18 6.60
C TRP A 642 30.58 -7.80 5.38
N LEU A 643 29.40 -8.41 5.20
CA LEU A 643 28.40 -7.94 4.25
C LEU A 643 27.82 -6.59 4.69
N ASP A 644 27.68 -6.36 5.99
CA ASP A 644 27.28 -5.09 6.58
C ASP A 644 28.44 -4.07 6.57
N ASN A 645 29.69 -4.51 6.80
CA ASN A 645 30.92 -3.70 6.70
C ASN A 645 31.47 -3.61 5.26
N LEU A 646 30.63 -3.71 4.24
CA LEU A 646 30.95 -3.32 2.86
C LEU A 646 31.17 -1.79 2.83
N HIS A 647 32.31 -1.35 3.37
CA HIS A 647 32.79 0.02 3.33
C HIS A 647 33.54 0.25 2.03
N LEU A 648 33.05 1.23 1.29
CA LEU A 648 33.44 1.47 -0.09
C LEU A 648 34.02 2.88 -0.11
N GLU A 649 35.33 2.99 -0.28
CA GLU A 649 36.00 4.29 -0.34
C GLU A 649 35.52 5.08 -1.57
N GLU A 650 35.08 6.32 -1.35
CA GLU A 650 34.76 7.27 -2.40
C GLU A 650 36.06 7.82 -2.98
N GLU A 651 36.44 7.37 -4.19
CA GLU A 651 37.38 8.13 -5.01
C GLU A 651 36.63 9.35 -5.56
N ASP A 652 37.02 10.52 -5.05
CA ASP A 652 36.64 11.85 -5.50
C ASP A 652 36.73 11.98 -7.03
N ASP A 653 35.57 12.11 -7.68
CA ASP A 653 35.45 12.67 -9.03
C ASP A 653 33.98 13.13 -9.22
N ASP A 654 33.71 14.36 -8.78
CA ASP A 654 32.96 15.40 -9.50
C ASP A 654 32.33 16.39 -8.52
N GLU A 655 32.97 17.56 -8.42
CA GLU A 655 32.49 18.76 -7.77
C GLU A 655 31.10 19.20 -8.30
N ASP A 656 30.33 19.80 -7.40
CA ASP A 656 29.30 20.81 -7.66
C ASP A 656 27.89 20.33 -8.09
N HIS A 657 27.09 19.85 -7.13
CA HIS A 657 25.63 20.03 -7.17
C HIS A 657 25.03 20.21 -5.77
N SER A 658 24.71 21.47 -5.43
CA SER A 658 23.88 21.83 -4.28
C SER A 658 22.43 21.37 -4.46
N HIS A 659 22.03 20.32 -3.72
CA HIS A 659 20.64 19.91 -3.64
C HIS A 659 20.21 19.70 -2.17
N VAL A 660 19.40 20.65 -1.72
CA VAL A 660 18.37 20.61 -0.66
C VAL A 660 18.41 19.39 0.26
N ASN A 661 18.79 19.66 1.52
CA ASN A 661 18.76 18.76 2.67
C ASN A 661 17.39 18.09 2.87
N HIS A 662 17.22 16.91 2.26
CA HIS A 662 16.39 15.88 2.85
C HIS A 662 17.30 15.03 3.72
N LYS A 663 17.14 15.14 5.05
CA LYS A 663 17.67 14.16 6.01
C LYS A 663 17.09 12.80 5.64
N ARG A 664 17.77 12.07 4.76
CA ARG A 664 17.64 10.63 4.67
C ARG A 664 18.20 10.09 5.98
N GLU A 665 17.54 9.12 6.57
CA GLU A 665 18.12 8.29 7.63
C GLU A 665 19.57 7.99 7.25
N LYS A 666 20.49 8.23 8.18
CA LYS A 666 21.89 7.88 8.04
C LYS A 666 21.94 6.36 7.90
N ILE A 667 21.84 5.89 6.66
CA ILE A 667 22.49 4.64 6.26
C ILE A 667 23.90 4.77 6.83
N SER A 668 24.34 3.76 7.60
CA SER A 668 25.63 3.71 8.29
C SER A 668 26.70 4.54 7.54
N PRO A 669 27.42 5.47 8.21
CA PRO A 669 28.34 6.45 7.59
C PRO A 669 29.46 5.90 6.68
N GLY A 670 29.47 4.60 6.34
CA GLY A 670 30.44 3.96 5.47
C GLY A 670 29.89 3.13 4.29
N SER A 671 28.58 3.05 4.02
CA SER A 671 28.10 2.30 2.83
C SER A 671 28.02 3.18 1.58
N VAL A 672 28.66 2.82 0.46
CA VAL A 672 28.47 3.57 -0.81
C VAL A 672 27.06 3.39 -1.34
N GLU A 673 26.45 4.53 -1.66
CA GLU A 673 25.11 4.60 -2.22
C GLU A 673 25.11 4.05 -3.67
N LEU A 674 24.80 2.75 -3.84
CA LEU A 674 24.40 2.26 -5.15
C LEU A 674 23.19 3.04 -5.62
N TYR A 675 23.22 3.46 -6.89
CA TYR A 675 22.04 4.12 -7.45
C TYR A 675 20.84 3.18 -7.37
N ARG A 676 19.70 3.75 -7.00
CA ARG A 676 18.42 3.06 -6.95
C ARG A 676 17.60 3.36 -8.19
N CYS A 677 16.92 2.35 -8.71
CA CYS A 677 15.97 2.56 -9.81
C CYS A 677 14.88 3.53 -9.36
N SER A 678 14.59 4.55 -10.17
CA SER A 678 13.56 5.55 -9.85
C SER A 678 12.14 4.95 -9.76
N TRP A 679 11.94 3.75 -10.30
CA TRP A 679 10.67 3.02 -10.24
C TRP A 679 10.68 1.98 -9.11
N CYS A 680 11.41 0.87 -9.29
CA CYS A 680 11.37 -0.25 -8.36
C CYS A 680 12.32 -0.11 -7.16
N ARG A 681 13.08 0.98 -7.04
CA ARG A 681 14.05 1.27 -5.95
C ARG A 681 15.19 0.24 -5.78
N ASN A 682 15.26 -0.78 -6.64
CA ASN A 682 16.35 -1.75 -6.65
C ASN A 682 17.72 -1.08 -6.86
N PRO A 683 18.73 -1.39 -6.04
CA PRO A 683 20.08 -0.86 -6.18
C PRO A 683 20.84 -1.55 -7.33
N SER A 684 21.64 -0.79 -8.07
CA SER A 684 22.61 -1.36 -9.03
C SER A 684 23.71 -0.36 -9.43
N ALA A 685 24.92 -0.88 -9.68
CA ALA A 685 26.07 -0.12 -10.16
C ALA A 685 25.93 0.34 -11.62
N VAL A 686 25.12 -0.37 -12.42
CA VAL A 686 24.98 -0.21 -13.88
C VAL A 686 23.61 0.32 -14.32
N LEU A 687 22.89 1.02 -13.44
CA LEU A 687 21.63 1.65 -13.83
C LEU A 687 21.82 2.61 -15.02
N ARG A 688 20.92 2.50 -16.00
CA ARG A 688 20.91 3.36 -17.17
C ARG A 688 20.30 4.70 -16.81
N LYS A 689 20.94 5.80 -17.22
CA LYS A 689 20.37 7.16 -17.12
C LYS A 689 19.30 7.33 -18.21
N CYS A 690 18.22 8.03 -17.88
CA CYS A 690 17.23 8.47 -18.85
C CYS A 690 17.89 9.40 -19.87
N GLY A 691 17.83 9.05 -21.16
CA GLY A 691 18.39 9.87 -22.23
C GLY A 691 17.66 11.21 -22.45
N GLY A 692 16.55 11.45 -21.76
CA GLY A 692 15.83 12.73 -21.76
C GLY A 692 16.30 13.67 -20.65
N CYS A 693 16.11 13.28 -19.39
CA CYS A 693 16.39 14.15 -18.24
C CYS A 693 17.75 13.92 -17.58
N SER A 694 18.45 12.82 -17.87
CA SER A 694 19.71 12.37 -17.24
C SER A 694 19.68 12.13 -15.72
N LYS A 695 18.61 12.55 -15.02
CA LYS A 695 18.41 12.41 -13.57
C LYS A 695 17.83 11.03 -13.21
N THR A 696 16.78 10.62 -13.91
CA THR A 696 16.09 9.35 -13.66
C THR A 696 16.95 8.16 -14.07
N ARG A 697 16.94 7.08 -13.28
CA ARG A 697 17.73 5.87 -13.50
C ARG A 697 16.85 4.62 -13.48
N TYR A 698 17.13 3.66 -14.36
CA TYR A 698 16.36 2.41 -14.47
C TYR A 698 17.25 1.18 -14.61
N SER A 699 16.81 0.09 -13.98
CA SER A 699 17.50 -1.21 -13.95
C SER A 699 17.26 -2.01 -15.22
N TRP A 700 16.07 -1.89 -15.83
CA TRP A 700 15.70 -2.64 -17.01
C TRP A 700 14.79 -1.86 -17.96
N PHE A 701 14.61 -2.38 -19.18
CA PHE A 701 13.77 -1.76 -20.21
C PHE A 701 12.32 -1.59 -19.74
N ALA A 702 11.76 -2.58 -19.03
CA ALA A 702 10.42 -2.49 -18.47
C ALA A 702 10.26 -1.32 -17.48
N CYS A 703 11.22 -1.14 -16.55
CA CYS A 703 11.22 0.01 -15.63
C CYS A 703 11.35 1.34 -16.39
N ALA A 704 12.13 1.37 -17.48
CA ALA A 704 12.22 2.56 -18.32
C ALA A 704 10.86 2.89 -18.96
N VAL A 705 10.15 1.91 -19.51
CA VAL A 705 8.84 2.11 -20.14
C VAL A 705 7.83 2.66 -19.15
N VAL A 706 7.77 2.12 -17.93
CA VAL A 706 6.81 2.58 -16.91
C VAL A 706 7.09 4.01 -16.47
N VAL A 707 8.36 4.36 -16.20
CA VAL A 707 8.69 5.75 -15.82
C VAL A 707 8.41 6.71 -16.97
N LEU A 708 8.68 6.30 -18.21
CA LEU A 708 8.36 7.13 -19.37
C LEU A 708 6.85 7.32 -19.49
N ALA A 709 6.03 6.29 -19.24
CA ALA A 709 4.57 6.39 -19.27
C ALA A 709 4.00 7.37 -18.22
N HIS A 710 4.63 7.48 -17.06
CA HIS A 710 4.21 8.40 -15.99
C HIS A 710 4.67 9.86 -16.17
N GLU A 711 5.51 10.17 -17.17
CA GLU A 711 5.91 11.55 -17.51
C GLU A 711 5.34 11.98 -18.88
N PRO A 712 4.19 12.69 -18.92
CA PRO A 712 3.51 13.05 -20.17
C PRO A 712 4.40 13.78 -21.17
N ARG A 713 5.33 14.62 -20.68
CA ARG A 713 6.26 15.39 -21.52
C ARG A 713 7.28 14.51 -22.25
N ILE A 714 7.72 13.41 -21.63
CA ILE A 714 8.73 12.52 -22.22
C ILE A 714 8.06 11.53 -23.19
N VAL A 715 6.84 11.05 -22.90
CA VAL A 715 6.05 10.23 -23.83
C VAL A 715 5.87 10.97 -25.15
N ILE A 716 5.37 12.21 -25.10
CA ILE A 716 5.12 13.03 -26.29
C ILE A 716 6.42 13.23 -27.09
N GLY A 717 7.52 13.58 -26.43
CA GLY A 717 8.81 13.78 -27.12
C GLY A 717 9.42 12.51 -27.72
N THR A 718 9.17 11.34 -27.13
CA THR A 718 9.67 10.04 -27.62
C THR A 718 8.81 9.54 -28.77
N VAL A 719 7.49 9.66 -28.68
CA VAL A 719 6.53 9.37 -29.76
C VAL A 719 6.82 10.26 -30.97
N ILE A 720 7.05 11.56 -30.77
CA ILE A 720 7.41 12.49 -31.86
C ILE A 720 8.74 12.09 -32.51
N ARG A 721 9.76 11.69 -31.75
CA ARG A 721 11.05 11.24 -32.32
C ARG A 721 10.94 9.92 -33.07
N ALA A 722 10.18 8.96 -32.55
CA ALA A 722 9.90 7.70 -33.23
C ALA A 722 9.13 7.95 -34.54
N ALA A 723 8.10 8.80 -34.49
CA ALA A 723 7.33 9.24 -35.67
C ALA A 723 8.24 9.93 -36.70
N LYS A 724 9.11 10.87 -36.30
CA LYS A 724 10.07 11.52 -37.20
C LYS A 724 11.05 10.55 -37.83
N SER A 725 11.55 9.55 -37.09
CA SER A 725 12.45 8.51 -37.62
C SER A 725 11.75 7.61 -38.64
N LEU A 726 10.52 7.20 -38.34
CA LEU A 726 9.68 6.39 -39.23
C LEU A 726 9.30 7.15 -40.49
N ILE A 727 8.84 8.41 -40.37
CA ILE A 727 8.57 9.31 -41.50
C ILE A 727 9.84 9.47 -42.35
N GLY A 728 11.01 9.68 -41.75
CA GLY A 728 12.27 9.79 -42.47
C GLY A 728 12.67 8.50 -43.21
N ARG A 729 12.42 7.32 -42.63
CA ARG A 729 12.66 6.03 -43.30
C ARG A 729 11.66 5.79 -44.43
N SER A 730 10.39 6.15 -44.24
CA SER A 730 9.34 6.05 -45.26
C SER A 730 9.62 7.01 -46.42
N ILE A 731 10.03 8.24 -46.18
CA ILE A 731 10.45 9.20 -47.22
C ILE A 731 11.67 8.66 -47.99
N LYS A 732 12.67 8.09 -47.31
CA LYS A 732 13.81 7.43 -47.97
C LYS A 732 13.40 6.21 -48.79
N ARG A 733 12.39 5.43 -48.35
CA ARG A 733 11.81 4.32 -49.13
C ARG A 733 11.04 4.82 -50.35
N ILE A 734 10.27 5.90 -50.21
CA ILE A 734 9.54 6.54 -51.32
C ILE A 734 10.53 7.11 -52.35
N ALA A 735 11.62 7.73 -51.90
CA ALA A 735 12.68 8.21 -52.79
C ALA A 735 13.37 7.07 -53.55
N ARG A 736 13.49 5.87 -52.95
CA ARG A 736 13.99 4.67 -53.63
C ARG A 736 12.95 4.03 -54.56
N HIS A 737 11.66 4.08 -54.22
CA HIS A 737 10.60 3.54 -55.06
C HIS A 737 10.22 4.43 -56.25
N LYS A 738 10.46 5.74 -56.21
CA LYS A 738 10.36 6.59 -57.42
C LYS A 738 11.32 6.18 -58.55
N ALA A 739 12.28 5.29 -58.28
CA ALA A 739 13.12 4.67 -59.31
C ALA A 739 12.50 3.40 -59.94
N MET A 740 11.36 2.89 -59.45
CA MET A 740 10.63 1.75 -60.01
C MET A 740 9.17 2.13 -60.26
N ARG A 741 8.75 2.15 -61.53
CA ARG A 741 7.38 2.48 -61.94
C ARG A 741 6.37 1.45 -61.42
N LEU A 742 5.81 1.67 -60.23
CA LEU A 742 4.64 0.91 -59.74
C LEU A 742 3.42 1.84 -59.58
N PRO A 743 2.19 1.35 -59.81
CA PRO A 743 0.96 2.14 -59.72
C PRO A 743 0.67 2.61 -58.29
N LEU A 744 0.23 3.86 -58.14
CA LEU A 744 0.01 4.54 -56.85
C LEU A 744 -1.02 3.84 -55.93
N GLU A 745 -1.97 3.10 -56.49
CA GLU A 745 -3.10 2.51 -55.75
C GLU A 745 -2.69 1.35 -54.81
N GLN A 746 -1.66 0.57 -55.14
CA GLN A 746 -1.17 -0.51 -54.27
C GLN A 746 -0.40 0.00 -53.05
N VAL A 747 0.17 1.22 -53.11
CA VAL A 747 0.92 1.80 -52.00
C VAL A 747 -0.02 2.30 -50.91
N TYR A 748 -1.20 2.82 -51.26
CA TYR A 748 -2.15 3.38 -50.31
C TYR A 748 -2.84 2.31 -49.43
N SER A 749 -3.14 1.12 -49.95
CA SER A 749 -3.82 0.05 -49.17
C SER A 749 -2.94 -0.61 -48.12
N SER A 750 -1.63 -0.73 -48.38
CA SER A 750 -0.66 -1.26 -47.40
C SER A 750 -0.40 -0.31 -46.22
N TRP A 751 -0.53 1.00 -46.47
CA TRP A 751 -0.30 2.04 -45.46
C TRP A 751 -1.44 2.16 -44.44
N SER A 752 -2.70 2.04 -44.88
CA SER A 752 -3.86 2.10 -43.96
C SER A 752 -3.83 0.94 -42.95
N LEU A 753 -3.49 -0.27 -43.39
CA LEU A 753 -3.40 -1.46 -42.53
C LEU A 753 -2.30 -1.35 -41.46
N THR A 754 -1.12 -0.81 -41.82
CA THR A 754 0.01 -0.72 -40.89
C THR A 754 -0.20 0.35 -39.81
N ILE A 755 -0.85 1.46 -40.16
CA ILE A 755 -1.18 2.55 -39.22
C ILE A 755 -2.28 2.10 -38.26
N VAL A 756 -3.32 1.42 -38.76
CA VAL A 756 -4.41 0.89 -37.93
C VAL A 756 -3.92 -0.18 -36.95
N ALA A 757 -3.05 -1.10 -37.38
CA ALA A 757 -2.46 -2.10 -36.49
C ALA A 757 -1.60 -1.47 -35.37
N TRP A 758 -0.91 -0.36 -35.66
CA TRP A 758 -0.09 0.34 -34.68
C TRP A 758 -0.93 1.08 -33.62
N PHE A 759 -2.02 1.73 -34.03
CA PHE A 759 -2.98 2.34 -33.09
C PHE A 759 -3.68 1.30 -32.21
N ALA A 760 -4.02 0.13 -32.76
CA ALA A 760 -4.62 -0.97 -32.00
C ALA A 760 -3.67 -1.52 -30.91
N SER A 761 -2.37 -1.63 -31.19
CA SER A 761 -1.37 -2.06 -30.19
C SER A 761 -1.14 -1.04 -29.07
N LEU A 762 -1.25 0.27 -29.37
CA LEU A 762 -1.18 1.33 -28.36
C LEU A 762 -2.43 1.34 -27.46
N PHE A 763 -3.61 1.07 -28.02
CA PHE A 763 -4.85 0.98 -27.26
C PHE A 763 -4.89 -0.22 -26.31
N LEU A 764 -4.31 -1.36 -26.72
CA LEU A 764 -4.27 -2.58 -25.90
C LEU A 764 -3.32 -2.49 -24.69
N LEU A 765 -2.32 -1.59 -24.72
CA LEU A 765 -1.42 -1.34 -23.58
C LEU A 765 -2.06 -0.47 -22.48
N ASP A 766 -3.10 0.29 -22.80
CA ASP A 766 -3.82 1.17 -21.86
C ASP A 766 -5.03 0.45 -21.22
N CYS A 767 -5.61 -0.54 -21.91
CA CYS A 767 -6.81 -1.24 -21.44
C CYS A 767 -6.59 -2.35 -20.40
N SER A 768 -5.36 -2.77 -20.09
CA SER A 768 -5.11 -3.80 -19.06
C SER A 768 -5.36 -3.31 -17.63
N GLY A 769 -5.47 -2.00 -17.41
CA GLY A 769 -5.81 -1.40 -16.11
C GLY A 769 -7.28 -1.09 -15.87
N PHE A 770 -8.16 -1.28 -16.88
CA PHE A 770 -9.55 -0.79 -16.82
C PHE A 770 -10.63 -1.88 -16.84
N LYS A 771 -10.27 -3.17 -16.94
CA LYS A 771 -11.26 -4.27 -17.09
C LYS A 771 -11.93 -4.75 -15.79
N GLN A 772 -11.71 -4.10 -14.65
CA GLN A 772 -12.39 -4.41 -13.38
C GLN A 772 -12.77 -3.14 -12.60
N LEU A 773 -13.47 -2.23 -13.28
CA LEU A 773 -14.41 -1.25 -12.76
C LEU A 773 -15.63 -1.27 -13.69
#